data_AF-A0A4U6WHH3-F1
#
_entry.id   AF-A0A4U6WHH3-F1
#
_cell.length_a   1.000
_cell.length_b   1.000
_cell.length_c   1.000
_cell.angle_alpha   90.00
_cell.angle_beta   90.00
_cell.angle_gamma   90.00
#
_symmetry.space_group_name_H-M   'P 1'
#
loop_
_entity.id
_entity.type
_entity.pdbx_description
1 polymer ?
#
loop_
_entity_poly.entity_id
_entity_poly.type
_entity_poly.pdbx_seq_one_letter_code
_entity_poly.pdbx_strand_id
1 'polypeptide(L)'
;MEGEGEGEVGAAILGPAAALHLHDGGGGGDDEPQPVYCAVGIAKEEWKANLQWVLANVPRSKRLVLAHLRRPPSRINMMGAWVPVSQLADEEVTAFRQLEEDKIGQVLDDLLDICKSQKVNASKIIVASDDTARGLVQLVDDHGVTELIMGAASDRAYTRKMRAPRSKKALMVQRKANPSCKIWFVCKGNLICTREASEGAHRAESSTTSTSPRSSTSDYSRSKSSPCLHNETFSTQESNDPATSSVDETPATTRWGDHTMEGLDNHHATAPTTASVSEIVESGEEAAAEQLVHGVQEDQLLIPFGQDAGEMDDALYEKLKDALVEAENLRQEAYEETRRRQMAERELAEASKMADDAERSYRREAEQRKEMEDTLGRERAAMEHDRRELHDILDKIRKVDERSAELELQITNSERMMTDLEARLSESCSLLGTLRPRQAATTAREEEIDGERQQLVVGAASSSLRRLGYAELDEATNHFDESARVDGGGGGGRGKVYRAELRGMAVAVKVLGRDVAVDEARFAREVERISGVRHPNLAALVGACPEARAVAYELVPGGSLEDHLDLAAAGGCSLPWRARCGIAYGACSALSFLHSTSSAPPRADVRPASILVVGSSSCKLAGLGTRGLVVDHPGGASSRPALAYADPSYLAAAAGEVQQQCDADVYSLGVVLLRLATGMPAFLARKAAREAAGGGRAWREVVDACWPAERGREVALLGLRCCARSRRELLEEARGVLEAALMSSAPPSSVSEPDDGAPSYLVCPILKEVMRDPQIAGDGFTYEAEAIEEWLRSGRDTSPMTNLKLPTTKLIPNHALRAAIHQWHKALTPRTETRYE
;
A
#
# COMPACT_ATOMS: atom_id res chain seq x y z
N MET A 1 10.05 9.61 -64.45
CA MET A 1 11.10 9.38 -63.43
C MET A 1 10.45 9.62 -62.09
N GLU A 2 9.55 8.76 -61.61
CA GLU A 2 9.63 7.27 -61.47
C GLU A 2 10.74 6.88 -60.47
N GLY A 3 10.52 5.97 -59.52
CA GLY A 3 9.35 5.07 -59.33
C GLY A 3 8.84 4.96 -57.90
N GLU A 4 7.84 4.10 -57.73
CA GLU A 4 7.11 3.84 -56.48
C GLU A 4 7.86 2.84 -55.57
N GLY A 5 7.40 2.72 -54.32
CA GLY A 5 7.92 1.77 -53.34
C GLY A 5 7.09 1.78 -52.06
N GLU A 6 6.04 0.97 -52.00
CA GLU A 6 5.22 0.78 -50.81
C GLU A 6 6.00 0.03 -49.71
N GLY A 7 5.60 0.23 -48.45
CA GLY A 7 6.24 -0.41 -47.30
C GLY A 7 5.47 -0.23 -46.00
N GLU A 8 4.48 -1.10 -45.76
CA GLU A 8 3.89 -1.24 -44.43
C GLU A 8 4.93 -1.70 -43.40
N VAL A 9 5.01 -1.02 -42.25
CA VAL A 9 5.63 -1.59 -41.05
C VAL A 9 4.70 -1.34 -39.87
N GLY A 10 4.05 -2.40 -39.39
CA GLY A 10 3.07 -2.33 -38.30
C GLY A 10 3.70 -2.07 -36.92
N ALA A 11 2.84 -1.87 -35.93
CA ALA A 11 3.25 -1.58 -34.56
C ALA A 11 4.06 -2.74 -33.93
N ALA A 12 5.36 -2.52 -33.72
CA ALA A 12 6.22 -3.46 -33.01
C ALA A 12 6.11 -3.25 -31.49
N ILE A 13 5.70 -4.29 -30.77
CA ILE A 13 5.56 -4.29 -29.31
C ILE A 13 6.95 -4.21 -28.66
N LEU A 14 7.22 -3.13 -27.92
CA LEU A 14 8.46 -3.00 -27.14
C LEU A 14 8.42 -3.89 -25.90
N GLY A 15 9.34 -4.86 -25.84
CA GLY A 15 9.55 -5.73 -24.69
C GLY A 15 10.23 -5.03 -23.50
N PRO A 16 10.27 -5.68 -22.32
CA PRO A 16 10.68 -5.05 -21.07
C PRO A 16 12.20 -4.98 -20.85
N ALA A 17 12.59 -4.13 -19.90
CA ALA A 17 13.89 -4.08 -19.21
C ALA A 17 15.10 -3.56 -20.01
N ALA A 18 15.09 -2.28 -20.36
CA ALA A 18 16.32 -1.51 -20.52
C ALA A 18 16.97 -1.29 -19.13
N ALA A 19 18.04 -2.02 -18.82
CA ALA A 19 18.85 -1.75 -17.63
C ALA A 19 19.75 -0.53 -17.86
N LEU A 20 19.87 0.36 -16.86
CA LEU A 20 20.72 1.55 -16.94
C LEU A 20 22.21 1.17 -16.90
N HIS A 21 22.79 0.92 -18.08
CA HIS A 21 24.23 0.82 -18.24
C HIS A 21 24.91 2.17 -18.02
N LEU A 22 25.49 2.37 -16.83
CA LEU A 22 26.59 3.32 -16.67
C LEU A 22 27.83 2.72 -17.36
N HIS A 23 28.09 3.20 -18.58
CA HIS A 23 29.33 2.93 -19.28
C HIS A 23 30.45 3.78 -18.66
N ASP A 24 31.48 3.11 -18.13
CA ASP A 24 32.82 3.73 -18.03
C ASP A 24 33.68 3.25 -19.21
N GLY A 25 34.77 3.97 -19.49
CA GLY A 25 35.47 3.95 -20.76
C GLY A 25 36.72 3.07 -20.82
N GLY A 26 36.70 2.06 -21.68
CA GLY A 26 37.79 1.75 -22.60
C GLY A 26 39.20 1.45 -22.06
N GLY A 27 39.53 0.16 -21.96
CA GLY A 27 40.80 -0.37 -22.46
C GLY A 27 41.99 -0.40 -21.50
N GLY A 28 42.15 -1.54 -20.82
CA GLY A 28 43.38 -1.93 -20.12
C GLY A 28 43.31 -3.42 -19.79
N GLY A 29 44.31 -4.20 -20.21
CA GLY A 29 44.38 -5.64 -19.95
C GLY A 29 45.34 -5.94 -18.80
N ASP A 30 44.80 -6.06 -17.59
CA ASP A 30 45.48 -6.54 -16.39
C ASP A 30 44.56 -7.57 -15.68
N ASP A 31 45.15 -8.45 -14.85
CA ASP A 31 44.42 -9.47 -14.07
C ASP A 31 43.57 -8.84 -12.95
N GLU A 32 42.42 -8.23 -13.28
CA GLU A 32 41.46 -7.79 -12.26
C GLU A 32 40.86 -9.03 -11.55
N PRO A 33 41.07 -9.20 -10.23
CA PRO A 33 40.75 -10.46 -9.55
C PRO A 33 39.22 -10.66 -9.47
N GLN A 34 38.74 -11.73 -10.12
CA GLN A 34 37.32 -11.92 -10.39
C GLN A 34 36.41 -11.77 -9.15
N PRO A 35 35.27 -11.07 -9.30
CA PRO A 35 34.39 -10.69 -8.19
C PRO A 35 33.68 -11.87 -7.53
N VAL A 36 33.50 -11.77 -6.21
CA VAL A 36 32.71 -12.72 -5.43
C VAL A 36 31.28 -12.21 -5.31
N TYR A 37 30.30 -13.00 -5.74
CA TYR A 37 28.89 -12.67 -5.60
C TYR A 37 28.35 -13.18 -4.26
N CYS A 38 27.53 -12.39 -3.58
CA CYS A 38 26.87 -12.77 -2.34
C CYS A 38 25.36 -12.54 -2.47
N ALA A 39 24.57 -13.62 -2.39
CA ALA A 39 23.12 -13.57 -2.50
C ALA A 39 22.47 -13.11 -1.19
N VAL A 40 21.90 -11.91 -1.17
CA VAL A 40 21.38 -11.24 0.04
C VAL A 40 19.86 -11.37 0.16
N GLY A 41 19.38 -11.72 1.35
CA GLY A 41 17.96 -11.68 1.73
C GLY A 41 17.60 -10.42 2.53
N ILE A 42 16.38 -9.90 2.32
CA ILE A 42 15.88 -8.64 2.91
C ILE A 42 15.48 -8.72 4.40
N ALA A 43 15.52 -9.91 5.02
CA ALA A 43 15.22 -10.07 6.44
C ALA A 43 16.37 -9.46 7.29
N LYS A 44 16.13 -8.30 7.94
CA LYS A 44 17.15 -7.50 8.64
C LYS A 44 17.92 -8.21 9.76
N GLU A 45 17.44 -9.37 10.23
CA GLU A 45 18.08 -10.16 11.29
C GLU A 45 18.86 -11.37 10.75
N GLU A 46 18.43 -11.99 9.65
CA GLU A 46 19.05 -13.23 9.12
C GLU A 46 20.42 -12.99 8.45
N TRP A 47 20.69 -11.79 7.91
CA TRP A 47 21.92 -11.56 7.13
C TRP A 47 23.15 -11.19 7.96
N LYS A 48 23.02 -10.60 9.16
CA LYS A 48 24.14 -9.97 9.90
C LYS A 48 25.32 -10.92 10.16
N ALA A 49 25.04 -12.09 10.75
CA ALA A 49 26.07 -13.09 11.01
C ALA A 49 26.67 -13.68 9.72
N ASN A 50 25.87 -13.81 8.66
CA ASN A 50 26.36 -14.30 7.37
C ASN A 50 27.28 -13.28 6.68
N LEU A 51 26.97 -11.97 6.76
CA LEU A 51 27.84 -10.90 6.25
C LEU A 51 29.15 -10.84 7.04
N GLN A 52 29.13 -10.99 8.36
CA GLN A 52 30.35 -11.08 9.17
C GLN A 52 31.24 -12.25 8.72
N TRP A 53 30.65 -13.40 8.39
CA TRP A 53 31.40 -14.52 7.79
C TRP A 53 31.97 -14.16 6.41
N VAL A 54 31.17 -13.54 5.52
CA VAL A 54 31.62 -13.08 4.19
C VAL A 54 32.82 -12.13 4.31
N LEU A 55 32.71 -11.08 5.14
CA LEU A 55 33.76 -10.08 5.35
C LEU A 55 35.05 -10.65 6.01
N ALA A 56 34.95 -11.79 6.70
CA ALA A 56 36.08 -12.49 7.29
C ALA A 56 36.74 -13.52 6.34
N ASN A 57 36.04 -14.00 5.31
CA ASN A 57 36.49 -15.10 4.44
C ASN A 57 36.73 -14.68 2.98
N VAL A 58 36.17 -13.56 2.50
CA VAL A 58 36.45 -13.02 1.16
C VAL A 58 37.79 -12.27 1.17
N PRO A 59 38.74 -12.56 0.25
CA PRO A 59 39.99 -11.82 0.17
C PRO A 59 39.77 -10.34 -0.14
N ARG A 60 40.43 -9.44 0.63
CA ARG A 60 40.32 -7.98 0.43
C ARG A 60 40.79 -7.47 -0.94
N SER A 61 41.49 -8.31 -1.72
CA SER A 61 41.87 -8.02 -3.11
C SER A 61 40.70 -8.19 -4.10
N LYS A 62 39.68 -8.98 -3.78
CA LYS A 62 38.52 -9.21 -4.65
C LYS A 62 37.42 -8.18 -4.43
N ARG A 63 36.71 -7.81 -5.51
CA ARG A 63 35.46 -7.04 -5.42
C ARG A 63 34.29 -7.92 -4.98
N LEU A 64 33.53 -7.47 -3.99
CA LEU A 64 32.29 -8.10 -3.54
C LEU A 64 31.10 -7.54 -4.34
N VAL A 65 30.19 -8.43 -4.75
CA VAL A 65 28.94 -8.07 -5.44
C VAL A 65 27.75 -8.55 -4.62
N LEU A 66 27.05 -7.62 -3.97
CA LEU A 66 25.83 -7.88 -3.21
C LEU A 66 24.66 -8.04 -4.19
N ALA A 67 24.27 -9.29 -4.45
CA ALA A 67 23.20 -9.64 -5.36
C ALA A 67 21.88 -9.85 -4.63
N HIS A 68 20.85 -9.07 -4.96
CA HIS A 68 19.48 -9.31 -4.51
C HIS A 68 18.58 -9.72 -5.67
N LEU A 69 17.72 -10.71 -5.43
CA LEU A 69 16.71 -11.14 -6.40
C LEU A 69 15.31 -10.73 -5.94
N ARG A 70 14.79 -9.67 -6.55
CA ARG A 70 13.41 -9.24 -6.35
C ARG A 70 12.50 -10.17 -7.15
N ARG A 71 11.59 -10.86 -6.47
CA ARG A 71 10.39 -11.44 -7.10
C ARG A 71 9.41 -10.30 -7.38
N PRO A 72 8.97 -10.07 -8.63
CA PRO A 72 7.86 -9.17 -8.89
C PRO A 72 6.62 -9.58 -8.06
N PRO A 73 5.91 -8.63 -7.42
CA PRO A 73 4.70 -8.97 -6.69
C PRO A 73 3.64 -9.52 -7.66
N SER A 74 2.96 -10.62 -7.30
CA SER A 74 1.76 -11.07 -8.01
C SER A 74 0.49 -10.38 -7.50
N ARG A 75 0.53 -9.91 -6.24
CA ARG A 75 -0.48 -9.03 -5.61
C ARG A 75 0.25 -7.91 -4.87
N ILE A 76 -0.27 -6.69 -4.98
CA ILE A 76 0.20 -5.48 -4.31
C ILE A 76 -0.81 -5.10 -3.22
N ASN A 77 -0.35 -4.66 -2.05
CA ASN A 77 -1.26 -4.18 -1.01
C ASN A 77 -1.63 -2.71 -1.23
N MET A 78 -2.83 -2.47 -1.74
CA MET A 78 -3.43 -1.16 -1.88
C MET A 78 -4.32 -0.89 -0.68
N MET A 79 -3.89 0.02 0.21
CA MET A 79 -4.71 0.59 1.29
C MET A 79 -5.27 -0.42 2.32
N GLY A 80 -4.72 -1.64 2.38
CA GLY A 80 -5.19 -2.75 3.20
C GLY A 80 -5.62 -3.99 2.39
N ALA A 81 -6.02 -3.80 1.12
CA ALA A 81 -6.48 -4.86 0.23
C ALA A 81 -5.36 -5.39 -0.68
N TRP A 82 -5.26 -6.71 -0.83
CA TRP A 82 -4.28 -7.35 -1.71
C TRP A 82 -4.80 -7.49 -3.15
N VAL A 83 -4.48 -6.51 -4.00
CA VAL A 83 -4.94 -6.44 -5.40
C VAL A 83 -3.93 -7.15 -6.33
N PRO A 84 -4.35 -8.10 -7.20
CA PRO A 84 -3.49 -8.67 -8.24
C PRO A 84 -2.83 -7.62 -9.14
N VAL A 85 -1.61 -7.86 -9.61
CA VAL A 85 -0.91 -6.89 -10.48
C VAL A 85 -1.60 -6.69 -11.85
N SER A 86 -2.27 -7.72 -12.39
CA SER A 86 -3.16 -7.58 -13.56
C SER A 86 -4.40 -6.70 -13.29
N GLN A 87 -4.67 -6.36 -12.03
CA GLN A 87 -5.78 -5.52 -11.57
C GLN A 87 -5.35 -4.10 -11.14
N LEU A 88 -4.14 -3.65 -11.48
CA LEU A 88 -3.66 -2.27 -11.27
C LEU A 88 -3.27 -1.61 -12.61
N ALA A 89 -3.11 -0.28 -12.64
CA ALA A 89 -2.60 0.40 -13.84
C ALA A 89 -1.08 0.27 -13.94
N ASP A 90 -0.51 0.30 -15.15
CA ASP A 90 0.94 0.10 -15.34
C ASP A 90 1.79 1.16 -14.62
N GLU A 91 1.28 2.38 -14.46
CA GLU A 91 1.89 3.43 -13.65
C GLU A 91 1.91 3.09 -12.15
N GLU A 92 0.79 2.60 -11.60
CA GLU A 92 0.70 2.17 -10.19
C GLU A 92 1.64 0.99 -9.92
N VAL A 93 1.67 0.04 -10.85
CA VAL A 93 2.54 -1.15 -10.80
C VAL A 93 4.01 -0.73 -10.89
N THR A 94 4.35 0.22 -11.77
CA THR A 94 5.72 0.72 -11.95
C THR A 94 6.15 1.54 -10.73
N ALA A 95 5.31 2.41 -10.19
CA ALA A 95 5.62 3.18 -9.00
C ALA A 95 5.72 2.30 -7.74
N PHE A 96 4.94 1.22 -7.62
CA PHE A 96 5.12 0.25 -6.54
C PHE A 96 6.41 -0.57 -6.73
N ARG A 97 6.73 -1.00 -7.96
CA ARG A 97 7.99 -1.68 -8.29
C ARG A 97 9.20 -0.80 -7.94
N GLN A 98 9.18 0.48 -8.32
CA GLN A 98 10.19 1.47 -7.96
C GLN A 98 10.29 1.60 -6.44
N LEU A 99 9.18 1.74 -5.74
CA LEU A 99 9.15 1.82 -4.27
C LEU A 99 9.72 0.57 -3.58
N GLU A 100 9.59 -0.62 -4.16
CA GLU A 100 10.29 -1.82 -3.66
C GLU A 100 11.78 -1.80 -3.98
N GLU A 101 12.17 -1.34 -5.17
CA GLU A 101 13.57 -1.13 -5.55
C GLU A 101 14.26 -0.11 -4.65
N ASP A 102 13.62 1.01 -4.31
CA ASP A 102 14.14 2.03 -3.40
C ASP A 102 14.40 1.46 -2.00
N LYS A 103 13.45 0.69 -1.46
CA LYS A 103 13.56 0.02 -0.15
C LYS A 103 14.68 -1.03 -0.13
N ILE A 104 14.77 -1.84 -1.19
CA ILE A 104 15.82 -2.87 -1.34
C ILE A 104 17.17 -2.18 -1.53
N GLY A 105 17.19 -1.11 -2.32
CA GLY A 105 18.34 -0.25 -2.59
C GLY A 105 18.93 0.30 -1.29
N GLN A 106 18.11 0.91 -0.43
CA GLN A 106 18.53 1.38 0.89
C GLN A 106 19.12 0.27 1.75
N VAL A 107 18.50 -0.91 1.82
CA VAL A 107 19.05 -2.05 2.59
C VAL A 107 20.38 -2.54 2.02
N LEU A 108 20.57 -2.46 0.70
CA LEU A 108 21.85 -2.76 0.05
C LEU A 108 22.89 -1.64 0.26
N ASP A 109 22.48 -0.37 0.38
CA ASP A 109 23.38 0.73 0.69
C ASP A 109 23.84 0.71 2.15
N ASP A 110 22.94 0.42 3.10
CA ASP A 110 23.28 0.10 4.50
C ASP A 110 24.38 -0.99 4.56
N LEU A 111 24.29 -2.01 3.70
CA LEU A 111 25.26 -3.10 3.59
C LEU A 111 26.57 -2.67 2.91
N LEU A 112 26.52 -1.85 1.86
CA LEU A 112 27.70 -1.29 1.21
C LEU A 112 28.49 -0.39 2.16
N ASP A 113 27.84 0.40 3.00
CA ASP A 113 28.51 1.26 3.98
C ASP A 113 29.19 0.44 5.09
N ILE A 114 28.60 -0.69 5.50
CA ILE A 114 29.29 -1.67 6.36
C ILE A 114 30.54 -2.22 5.65
N CYS A 115 30.46 -2.57 4.37
CA CYS A 115 31.62 -3.05 3.60
C CYS A 115 32.73 -1.99 3.47
N LYS A 116 32.37 -0.73 3.18
CA LYS A 116 33.28 0.42 3.14
C LYS A 116 33.99 0.61 4.49
N SER A 117 33.25 0.53 5.61
CA SER A 117 33.81 0.64 6.96
C SER A 117 34.88 -0.40 7.27
N GLN A 118 34.77 -1.60 6.67
CA GLN A 118 35.71 -2.71 6.82
C GLN A 118 36.80 -2.75 5.74
N LYS A 119 36.87 -1.71 4.90
CA LYS A 119 37.82 -1.57 3.76
C LYS A 119 37.69 -2.70 2.73
N VAL A 120 36.46 -3.13 2.44
CA VAL A 120 36.15 -4.11 1.38
C VAL A 120 35.51 -3.37 0.20
N ASN A 121 36.09 -3.53 -1.00
CA ASN A 121 35.49 -3.01 -2.23
C ASN A 121 34.21 -3.78 -2.54
N ALA A 122 33.06 -3.10 -2.53
CA ALA A 122 31.75 -3.72 -2.70
C ALA A 122 30.85 -2.91 -3.65
N SER A 123 30.01 -3.64 -4.38
CA SER A 123 29.04 -3.13 -5.36
C SER A 123 27.72 -3.89 -5.22
N LYS A 124 26.58 -3.32 -5.66
CA LYS A 124 25.25 -3.93 -5.56
C LYS A 124 24.65 -4.24 -6.93
N ILE A 125 23.86 -5.32 -7.03
CA ILE A 125 23.05 -5.64 -8.20
C ILE A 125 21.67 -6.13 -7.75
N ILE A 126 20.61 -5.66 -8.41
CA ILE A 126 19.23 -6.10 -8.19
C ILE A 126 18.74 -6.73 -9.49
N VAL A 127 18.32 -8.00 -9.43
CA VAL A 127 17.78 -8.73 -10.59
C VAL A 127 16.32 -9.07 -10.33
N ALA A 128 15.44 -8.81 -11.30
CA ALA A 128 14.03 -9.18 -11.23
C ALA A 128 13.83 -10.62 -11.74
N SER A 129 13.20 -11.49 -10.95
CA SER A 129 12.87 -12.85 -11.40
C SER A 129 11.73 -13.48 -10.60
N ASP A 130 10.74 -14.04 -11.31
CA ASP A 130 9.56 -14.67 -10.70
C ASP A 130 9.90 -15.89 -9.85
N ASP A 131 11.06 -16.52 -10.03
CA ASP A 131 11.58 -17.52 -9.09
C ASP A 131 13.04 -17.26 -8.71
N THR A 132 13.23 -16.89 -7.45
CA THR A 132 14.56 -16.59 -6.85
C THR A 132 15.58 -17.73 -6.88
N ALA A 133 15.21 -18.98 -7.21
CA ALA A 133 16.16 -20.07 -7.39
C ALA A 133 16.54 -20.25 -8.86
N ARG A 134 15.57 -20.13 -9.79
CA ARG A 134 15.85 -20.05 -11.24
C ARG A 134 16.67 -18.80 -11.56
N GLY A 135 16.27 -17.64 -11.05
CA GLY A 135 16.99 -16.39 -11.24
C GLY A 135 18.41 -16.39 -10.66
N LEU A 136 18.69 -17.20 -9.63
CA LEU A 136 20.07 -17.33 -9.11
C LEU A 136 20.94 -18.20 -10.03
N VAL A 137 20.36 -19.20 -10.69
CA VAL A 137 21.04 -19.96 -11.75
C VAL A 137 21.28 -19.06 -12.95
N GLN A 138 20.24 -18.36 -13.42
CA GLN A 138 20.35 -17.43 -14.53
C GLN A 138 21.34 -16.28 -14.23
N LEU A 139 21.37 -15.73 -13.02
CA LEU A 139 22.38 -14.73 -12.64
C LEU A 139 23.80 -15.29 -12.76
N VAL A 140 24.02 -16.56 -12.42
CA VAL A 140 25.33 -17.22 -12.57
C VAL A 140 25.72 -17.37 -14.03
N ASP A 141 24.79 -17.76 -14.90
CA ASP A 141 25.05 -17.93 -16.33
C ASP A 141 25.19 -16.57 -17.06
N ASP A 142 24.22 -15.67 -16.91
CA ASP A 142 24.16 -14.35 -17.59
C ASP A 142 25.33 -13.42 -17.22
N HIS A 143 25.92 -13.57 -16.01
CA HIS A 143 27.03 -12.75 -15.53
C HIS A 143 28.35 -13.53 -15.38
N GLY A 144 28.42 -14.79 -15.84
CA GLY A 144 29.63 -15.61 -15.80
C GLY A 144 30.21 -15.83 -14.39
N VAL A 145 29.36 -15.97 -13.37
CA VAL A 145 29.78 -15.97 -11.96
C VAL A 145 30.58 -17.23 -11.61
N THR A 146 31.88 -17.04 -11.38
CA THR A 146 32.78 -18.12 -10.93
C THR A 146 32.71 -18.38 -9.43
N GLU A 147 32.30 -17.40 -8.60
CA GLU A 147 32.27 -17.51 -7.14
C GLU A 147 31.00 -16.90 -6.52
N LEU A 148 30.18 -17.74 -5.86
CA LEU A 148 28.88 -17.37 -5.26
C LEU A 148 28.73 -17.82 -3.80
N ILE A 149 28.36 -16.91 -2.91
CA ILE A 149 28.01 -17.19 -1.51
C ILE A 149 26.50 -17.05 -1.32
N MET A 150 25.83 -18.05 -0.71
CA MET A 150 24.38 -18.00 -0.49
C MET A 150 23.89 -18.73 0.77
N GLY A 151 22.66 -18.40 1.22
CA GLY A 151 22.03 -19.01 2.40
C GLY A 151 21.66 -20.49 2.22
N ALA A 152 22.15 -21.36 3.11
CA ALA A 152 21.93 -22.81 3.08
C ALA A 152 20.53 -23.26 3.52
N ALA A 153 19.92 -22.51 4.45
CA ALA A 153 18.62 -22.76 5.08
C ALA A 153 18.03 -21.42 5.57
N SER A 154 16.72 -21.38 5.83
CA SER A 154 16.12 -20.34 6.67
C SER A 154 16.34 -20.65 8.16
N ASP A 155 16.20 -19.66 9.03
CA ASP A 155 16.55 -19.80 10.44
C ASP A 155 15.77 -20.91 11.19
N ARG A 156 14.52 -21.17 10.79
CA ARG A 156 13.67 -22.26 11.32
C ARG A 156 14.09 -23.67 10.86
N ALA A 157 14.94 -23.77 9.85
CA ALA A 157 15.43 -25.04 9.28
C ALA A 157 16.92 -25.31 9.59
N TYR A 158 17.63 -24.34 10.17
CA TYR A 158 19.01 -24.47 10.62
C TYR A 158 19.16 -25.44 11.79
N THR A 159 20.24 -26.24 11.80
CA THR A 159 20.70 -26.96 12.99
C THR A 159 22.23 -26.91 13.06
N ARG A 160 22.81 -26.84 14.27
CA ARG A 160 24.29 -26.82 14.46
C ARG A 160 25.02 -28.08 13.97
N LYS A 161 24.31 -29.11 13.50
CA LYS A 161 24.85 -30.37 12.95
C LYS A 161 24.62 -30.51 11.43
N MET A 162 24.07 -29.48 10.77
CA MET A 162 23.77 -29.49 9.33
C MET A 162 25.05 -29.47 8.49
N ARG A 163 25.16 -30.36 7.49
CA ARG A 163 26.32 -30.50 6.58
C ARG A 163 25.97 -30.36 5.09
N ALA A 164 24.73 -29.99 4.78
CA ALA A 164 24.18 -29.83 3.43
C ALA A 164 23.03 -28.80 3.46
N PRO A 165 22.73 -28.11 2.35
CA PRO A 165 21.65 -27.13 2.32
C PRO A 165 20.28 -27.81 2.50
N ARG A 166 19.39 -27.18 3.27
CA ARG A 166 18.00 -27.63 3.48
C ARG A 166 16.97 -26.72 2.80
N SER A 167 17.36 -25.53 2.37
CA SER A 167 16.50 -24.65 1.57
C SER A 167 16.26 -25.27 0.18
N LYS A 168 14.98 -25.37 -0.23
CA LYS A 168 14.60 -25.79 -1.60
C LYS A 168 15.28 -24.92 -2.66
N LYS A 169 15.54 -23.63 -2.37
CA LYS A 169 16.27 -22.71 -3.26
C LYS A 169 17.73 -23.11 -3.39
N ALA A 170 18.41 -23.30 -2.27
CA ALA A 170 19.83 -23.68 -2.23
C ALA A 170 20.07 -25.05 -2.88
N LEU A 171 19.21 -26.03 -2.63
CA LEU A 171 19.26 -27.35 -3.29
C LEU A 171 19.02 -27.29 -4.80
N MET A 172 18.24 -26.32 -5.29
CA MET A 172 18.05 -26.11 -6.74
C MET A 172 19.29 -25.47 -7.36
N VAL A 173 19.82 -24.39 -6.76
CA VAL A 173 21.03 -23.70 -7.24
C VAL A 173 22.24 -24.65 -7.20
N GLN A 174 22.41 -25.45 -6.14
CA GLN A 174 23.47 -26.46 -6.03
C GLN A 174 23.44 -27.51 -7.16
N ARG A 175 22.25 -27.80 -7.73
CA ARG A 175 22.06 -28.81 -8.78
C ARG A 175 21.98 -28.26 -10.20
N LYS A 176 21.80 -26.94 -10.37
CA LYS A 176 21.49 -26.32 -11.67
C LYS A 176 22.38 -25.13 -12.06
N ALA A 177 23.05 -24.47 -11.11
CA ALA A 177 24.01 -23.42 -11.44
C ALA A 177 25.22 -24.03 -12.17
N ASN A 178 25.85 -23.23 -13.03
CA ASN A 178 26.93 -23.65 -13.92
C ASN A 178 28.01 -24.50 -13.20
N PRO A 179 28.46 -25.65 -13.75
CA PRO A 179 29.50 -26.46 -13.13
C PRO A 179 30.80 -25.68 -12.81
N SER A 180 31.14 -24.65 -13.59
CA SER A 180 32.31 -23.78 -13.34
C SER A 180 32.18 -22.86 -12.12
N CYS A 181 30.96 -22.63 -11.60
CA CYS A 181 30.72 -21.77 -10.46
C CYS A 181 31.00 -22.49 -9.13
N LYS A 182 31.89 -21.96 -8.31
CA LYS A 182 32.10 -22.39 -6.92
C LYS A 182 31.06 -21.74 -6.01
N ILE A 183 30.38 -22.55 -5.17
CA ILE A 183 29.28 -22.06 -4.32
C ILE A 183 29.49 -22.39 -2.84
N TRP A 184 29.56 -21.38 -1.98
CA TRP A 184 29.56 -21.56 -0.52
C TRP A 184 28.16 -21.41 0.06
N PHE A 185 27.74 -22.38 0.87
CA PHE A 185 26.45 -22.39 1.55
C PHE A 185 26.63 -22.03 3.03
N VAL A 186 26.15 -20.85 3.43
CA VAL A 186 26.32 -20.30 4.79
C VAL A 186 24.99 -20.22 5.55
N CYS A 187 25.02 -20.31 6.88
CA CYS A 187 23.87 -20.06 7.73
C CYS A 187 24.29 -19.67 9.16
N LYS A 188 23.65 -18.66 9.75
CA LYS A 188 23.99 -18.07 11.06
C LYS A 188 25.50 -17.86 11.26
N GLY A 189 26.19 -17.32 10.25
CA GLY A 189 27.64 -17.07 10.30
C GLY A 189 28.55 -18.29 10.25
N ASN A 190 28.02 -19.47 9.91
CA ASN A 190 28.77 -20.71 9.78
C ASN A 190 28.74 -21.21 8.33
N LEU A 191 29.87 -21.72 7.83
CA LEU A 191 29.92 -22.47 6.56
C LEU A 191 29.32 -23.87 6.77
N ILE A 192 28.36 -24.24 5.93
CA ILE A 192 27.65 -25.54 6.00
C ILE A 192 28.29 -26.56 5.06
N CYS A 193 28.58 -26.14 3.83
CA CYS A 193 29.30 -26.90 2.81
C CYS A 193 29.67 -25.99 1.63
N THR A 194 30.55 -26.48 0.75
CA THR A 194 30.91 -25.84 -0.52
C THR A 194 30.60 -26.79 -1.67
N ARG A 195 30.07 -26.27 -2.78
CA ARG A 195 30.15 -26.94 -4.09
C ARG A 195 31.38 -26.38 -4.79
N GLU A 196 32.37 -27.23 -5.03
CA GLU A 196 33.54 -26.86 -5.83
C GLU A 196 33.16 -26.71 -7.31
N ALA A 197 33.96 -25.94 -8.05
CA ALA A 197 33.87 -25.88 -9.51
C ALA A 197 34.38 -27.19 -10.11
N SER A 198 33.74 -27.70 -11.16
CA SER A 198 34.18 -28.88 -11.89
C SER A 198 34.65 -28.51 -13.30
N GLU A 199 35.96 -28.52 -13.52
CA GLU A 199 36.58 -28.30 -14.82
C GLU A 199 36.33 -29.50 -15.75
N GLY A 200 35.52 -29.31 -16.80
CA GLY A 200 35.36 -30.31 -17.86
C GLY A 200 33.93 -30.55 -18.37
N ALA A 201 33.41 -29.63 -19.19
CA ALA A 201 32.17 -29.84 -19.94
C ALA A 201 32.19 -29.32 -21.40
N HIS A 202 33.35 -28.90 -21.93
CA HIS A 202 33.49 -28.49 -23.33
C HIS A 202 33.93 -29.64 -24.24
N ARG A 203 33.00 -30.51 -24.66
CA ARG A 203 33.24 -31.42 -25.80
C ARG A 203 31.99 -31.92 -26.52
N ALA A 204 31.40 -31.04 -27.35
CA ALA A 204 30.49 -31.36 -28.46
C ALA A 204 29.15 -32.07 -28.06
N GLU A 205 28.13 -32.20 -28.92
CA GLU A 205 27.99 -31.89 -30.36
C GLU A 205 26.77 -30.99 -30.64
N SER A 206 26.71 -30.42 -31.85
CA SER A 206 25.51 -29.80 -32.40
C SER A 206 24.68 -30.81 -33.21
N SER A 207 23.44 -30.43 -33.54
CA SER A 207 22.57 -30.94 -34.61
C SER A 207 21.43 -31.96 -34.29
N THR A 208 20.24 -31.57 -34.78
CA THR A 208 19.18 -32.39 -35.41
C THR A 208 18.31 -33.40 -34.62
N THR A 209 17.02 -33.06 -34.58
CA THR A 209 15.82 -33.90 -34.87
C THR A 209 15.45 -35.13 -34.02
N SER A 210 14.28 -34.98 -33.37
CA SER A 210 13.11 -35.89 -33.49
C SER A 210 13.07 -37.25 -32.76
N THR A 211 11.82 -37.61 -32.40
CA THR A 211 11.26 -38.96 -32.19
C THR A 211 11.54 -39.71 -30.87
N SER A 212 10.49 -39.72 -30.03
CA SER A 212 10.17 -40.75 -29.04
C SER A 212 9.60 -42.03 -29.71
N PRO A 213 9.43 -43.19 -29.01
CA PRO A 213 10.01 -43.64 -27.73
C PRO A 213 10.39 -45.15 -27.66
N ARG A 214 10.74 -45.63 -26.43
CA ARG A 214 10.53 -47.00 -25.86
C ARG A 214 11.46 -48.20 -26.23
N SER A 215 12.09 -48.75 -25.17
CA SER A 215 12.36 -50.20 -24.86
C SER A 215 13.23 -51.07 -25.80
N SER A 216 14.02 -52.05 -25.34
CA SER A 216 14.42 -52.51 -23.98
C SER A 216 15.53 -53.59 -24.05
N THR A 217 16.08 -54.00 -22.89
CA THR A 217 16.81 -55.29 -22.60
C THR A 217 18.13 -55.59 -23.34
N SER A 218 19.12 -56.30 -22.79
CA SER A 218 19.55 -56.62 -21.39
C SER A 218 21.04 -57.08 -21.45
N ASP A 219 21.78 -57.59 -20.45
CA ASP A 219 21.52 -58.07 -19.07
C ASP A 219 22.71 -57.56 -18.16
N TYR A 220 23.51 -58.24 -17.32
CA TYR A 220 23.55 -59.61 -16.78
C TYR A 220 24.17 -59.66 -15.36
N SER A 221 23.36 -60.03 -14.34
CA SER A 221 23.80 -60.66 -13.06
C SER A 221 24.73 -59.87 -12.09
N ARG A 222 24.79 -60.08 -10.77
CA ARG A 222 24.09 -60.88 -9.70
C ARG A 222 24.62 -60.34 -8.32
N SER A 223 24.15 -60.68 -7.11
CA SER A 223 23.14 -61.62 -6.58
C SER A 223 22.84 -61.27 -5.10
N LYS A 224 21.58 -61.39 -4.65
CA LYS A 224 21.10 -61.83 -3.31
C LYS A 224 21.52 -61.04 -2.03
N SER A 225 20.71 -60.93 -0.97
CA SER A 225 19.28 -61.21 -0.69
C SER A 225 18.92 -60.49 0.65
N SER A 226 17.73 -59.95 0.92
CA SER A 226 16.35 -60.53 0.92
C SER A 226 16.18 -61.64 1.98
N PRO A 227 15.01 -61.86 2.65
CA PRO A 227 13.60 -61.72 2.18
C PRO A 227 12.93 -60.33 2.45
N CYS A 228 11.70 -60.19 2.96
CA CYS A 228 10.32 -60.26 2.38
C CYS A 228 9.31 -59.91 3.52
N LEU A 229 7.97 -59.68 3.41
CA LEU A 229 6.91 -59.30 2.45
C LEU A 229 5.68 -58.88 3.35
N HIS A 230 4.38 -58.65 3.04
CA HIS A 230 3.37 -58.65 1.94
C HIS A 230 2.15 -57.83 2.50
N ASN A 231 1.08 -57.37 1.84
CA ASN A 231 0.65 -57.23 0.43
C ASN A 231 -0.36 -56.04 0.29
N GLU A 232 -1.29 -56.10 -0.67
CA GLU A 232 -2.31 -55.12 -1.09
C GLU A 232 -3.73 -55.50 -0.58
N THR A 233 -4.87 -54.82 -0.82
CA THR A 233 -5.55 -54.59 -2.12
C THR A 233 -6.73 -53.56 -1.97
N PHE A 234 -7.49 -53.31 -3.05
CA PHE A 234 -8.46 -52.19 -3.25
C PHE A 234 -9.97 -52.57 -3.14
N SER A 235 -10.84 -51.54 -3.10
CA SER A 235 -12.25 -51.46 -3.59
C SER A 235 -13.51 -51.72 -2.72
N THR A 236 -14.52 -50.88 -3.03
CA THR A 236 -16.01 -51.03 -3.04
C THR A 236 -16.90 -51.06 -1.76
N GLN A 237 -17.69 -49.97 -1.65
CA GLN A 237 -19.16 -49.85 -1.41
C GLN A 237 -19.91 -50.40 -0.17
N GLU A 238 -20.63 -49.46 0.46
CA GLU A 238 -22.05 -49.51 0.90
C GLU A 238 -22.56 -50.51 1.98
N SER A 239 -22.81 -49.92 3.16
CA SER A 239 -24.10 -49.94 3.89
C SER A 239 -24.44 -51.04 4.91
N ASN A 240 -25.23 -50.62 5.91
CA ASN A 240 -26.14 -51.36 6.79
C ASN A 240 -25.57 -52.20 7.97
N ASP A 241 -25.86 -51.67 9.17
CA ASP A 241 -26.24 -52.37 10.41
C ASP A 241 -27.29 -53.51 10.18
N PRO A 242 -27.51 -54.49 11.10
CA PRO A 242 -27.41 -54.31 12.56
C PRO A 242 -26.91 -55.50 13.44
N ALA A 243 -26.75 -55.18 14.74
CA ALA A 243 -26.90 -55.97 16.00
C ALA A 243 -27.10 -57.52 15.93
N THR A 244 -26.55 -58.32 16.86
CA THR A 244 -27.01 -58.39 18.28
C THR A 244 -26.07 -59.12 19.27
N SER A 245 -26.03 -58.59 20.51
CA SER A 245 -25.83 -59.28 21.82
C SER A 245 -24.49 -60.00 22.13
N SER A 246 -24.09 -60.27 23.38
CA SER A 246 -24.79 -60.21 24.69
C SER A 246 -23.88 -60.01 25.93
N VAL A 247 -24.35 -59.25 26.95
CA VAL A 247 -24.00 -59.22 28.40
C VAL A 247 -22.54 -58.91 28.86
N ASP A 248 -22.26 -58.31 30.04
CA ASP A 248 -23.15 -57.96 31.19
C ASP A 248 -22.73 -56.72 32.04
N GLU A 249 -23.61 -56.36 32.99
CA GLU A 249 -23.50 -55.49 34.19
C GLU A 249 -23.36 -53.94 34.09
N THR A 250 -24.19 -53.23 34.88
CA THR A 250 -24.27 -51.77 35.15
C THR A 250 -25.49 -51.48 36.08
N PRO A 251 -25.79 -50.23 36.55
CA PRO A 251 -25.02 -48.98 36.72
C PRO A 251 -24.98 -48.60 38.26
N ALA A 252 -25.27 -47.42 38.88
CA ALA A 252 -25.66 -46.05 38.50
C ALA A 252 -25.50 -45.01 39.66
N THR A 253 -25.22 -43.74 39.33
CA THR A 253 -25.61 -42.47 40.07
C THR A 253 -25.07 -42.20 41.51
N THR A 254 -25.06 -40.98 42.08
CA THR A 254 -25.70 -39.68 41.73
C THR A 254 -24.82 -38.43 42.04
N ARG A 255 -25.14 -37.32 41.35
CA ARG A 255 -24.79 -35.88 41.60
C ARG A 255 -25.42 -35.32 42.89
N TRP A 256 -24.86 -34.25 43.50
CA TRP A 256 -25.55 -33.12 44.19
C TRP A 256 -24.53 -32.03 44.67
N GLY A 257 -25.01 -30.95 45.31
CA GLY A 257 -24.23 -29.81 45.85
C GLY A 257 -25.07 -28.83 46.69
N ASP A 258 -24.62 -27.57 46.81
CA ASP A 258 -25.25 -26.41 47.50
C ASP A 258 -24.92 -26.21 49.01
N HIS A 259 -25.35 -25.06 49.58
CA HIS A 259 -24.69 -24.30 50.66
C HIS A 259 -25.34 -24.36 52.09
N THR A 260 -24.71 -23.62 53.04
CA THR A 260 -25.21 -23.09 54.34
C THR A 260 -25.19 -24.03 55.57
N MET A 261 -25.09 -23.57 56.84
CA MET A 261 -24.56 -22.34 57.50
C MET A 261 -24.43 -22.64 59.03
N GLU A 262 -23.51 -21.95 59.73
CA GLU A 262 -23.46 -21.65 61.20
C GLU A 262 -23.56 -22.80 62.24
N GLY A 263 -22.91 -22.75 63.42
CA GLY A 263 -21.91 -21.79 63.93
C GLY A 263 -21.66 -21.94 65.45
N LEU A 264 -20.55 -21.34 65.93
CA LEU A 264 -20.26 -20.98 67.35
C LEU A 264 -19.97 -22.17 68.34
N ASP A 265 -19.13 -22.05 69.39
CA ASP A 265 -18.42 -20.87 69.91
C ASP A 265 -17.13 -21.16 70.73
N ASN A 266 -16.22 -20.18 70.77
CA ASN A 266 -15.25 -19.80 71.85
C ASN A 266 -14.20 -20.80 72.43
N HIS A 267 -13.02 -20.40 72.96
CA HIS A 267 -12.45 -19.06 73.30
C HIS A 267 -10.92 -18.93 73.04
N HIS A 268 -10.49 -17.70 72.69
CA HIS A 268 -9.21 -16.99 72.94
C HIS A 268 -7.82 -17.68 73.04
N ALA A 269 -6.87 -17.20 72.23
CA ALA A 269 -5.75 -16.35 72.72
C ALA A 269 -5.04 -15.53 71.61
N THR A 270 -5.27 -14.21 71.63
CA THR A 270 -4.40 -13.05 71.30
C THR A 270 -3.16 -13.18 70.38
N ALA A 271 -3.07 -12.30 69.36
CA ALA A 271 -1.87 -12.03 68.57
C ALA A 271 -1.28 -10.62 68.86
N PRO A 272 0.01 -10.35 68.55
CA PRO A 272 0.59 -9.00 68.50
C PRO A 272 0.83 -8.49 67.06
N THR A 273 0.82 -7.16 66.91
CA THR A 273 1.13 -6.41 65.67
C THR A 273 2.53 -5.77 65.77
N THR A 274 2.87 -4.82 64.87
CA THR A 274 4.08 -3.94 64.83
C THR A 274 5.35 -4.57 64.20
N ALA A 275 6.28 -3.80 63.63
CA ALA A 275 6.20 -2.49 62.95
C ALA A 275 7.49 -2.20 62.14
N SER A 276 7.39 -1.18 61.27
CA SER A 276 8.45 -0.27 60.77
C SER A 276 9.88 -0.75 60.51
N VAL A 277 10.32 -0.48 59.27
CA VAL A 277 11.70 -0.38 58.80
C VAL A 277 12.64 0.33 59.79
N SER A 278 13.86 -0.17 59.90
CA SER A 278 15.05 0.61 60.30
C SER A 278 16.25 0.05 59.55
N GLU A 279 17.08 0.93 58.98
CA GLU A 279 18.35 0.53 58.36
C GLU A 279 19.35 0.15 59.45
N ILE A 280 20.07 -0.97 59.26
CA ILE A 280 21.25 -1.32 60.05
C ILE A 280 22.40 -1.45 59.07
N VAL A 281 23.47 -0.68 59.31
CA VAL A 281 24.68 -0.68 58.50
C VAL A 281 25.56 -1.84 58.96
N GLU A 282 25.92 -2.75 58.04
CA GLU A 282 26.94 -3.77 58.30
C GLU A 282 28.34 -3.13 58.33
N SER A 283 28.70 -2.55 59.48
CA SER A 283 30.01 -1.94 59.73
C SER A 283 30.93 -2.84 60.55
N GLY A 284 31.60 -3.77 59.86
CA GLY A 284 32.94 -4.28 60.22
C GLY A 284 33.09 -5.12 61.50
N GLU A 285 32.85 -6.43 61.41
CA GLU A 285 33.27 -7.43 62.42
C GLU A 285 34.25 -8.51 61.91
N GLU A 286 34.96 -8.30 60.80
CA GLU A 286 36.13 -9.15 60.43
C GLU A 286 37.43 -8.75 61.15
N ALA A 287 37.50 -7.59 61.81
CA ALA A 287 38.72 -7.08 62.44
C ALA A 287 39.09 -7.77 63.78
N ALA A 288 38.16 -8.53 64.39
CA ALA A 288 38.33 -9.07 65.74
C ALA A 288 39.19 -10.35 65.83
N ALA A 289 39.42 -11.05 64.71
CA ALA A 289 40.15 -12.32 64.70
C ALA A 289 41.68 -12.16 64.55
N GLU A 290 42.16 -11.08 63.95
CA GLU A 290 43.61 -10.88 63.70
C GLU A 290 44.33 -10.07 64.81
N GLN A 291 43.59 -9.43 65.73
CA GLN A 291 44.15 -8.56 66.77
C GLN A 291 44.60 -9.28 68.07
N LEU A 292 44.75 -10.61 68.06
CA LEU A 292 45.11 -11.41 69.25
C LEU A 292 46.43 -12.18 69.17
N VAL A 293 47.28 -11.92 68.17
CA VAL A 293 48.59 -12.61 68.02
C VAL A 293 49.80 -11.66 67.96
N HIS A 294 49.59 -10.34 67.92
CA HIS A 294 50.69 -9.36 67.81
C HIS A 294 51.08 -8.68 69.14
N GLY A 295 50.64 -9.24 70.27
CA GLY A 295 50.74 -8.65 71.60
C GLY A 295 51.09 -9.65 72.71
N VAL A 296 51.96 -10.61 72.43
CA VAL A 296 52.72 -11.31 73.49
C VAL A 296 54.07 -10.62 73.59
N GLN A 297 54.37 -10.09 74.77
CA GLN A 297 55.66 -9.47 75.09
C GLN A 297 56.80 -10.49 74.91
N GLU A 298 58.03 -10.04 74.68
CA GLU A 298 59.22 -10.82 75.03
C GLU A 298 59.36 -10.91 76.57
N ASP A 299 58.42 -11.60 77.22
CA ASP A 299 58.55 -12.02 78.61
C ASP A 299 59.63 -13.11 78.65
N GLN A 300 60.88 -12.64 78.71
CA GLN A 300 62.06 -13.45 78.91
C GLN A 300 61.83 -14.32 80.15
N LEU A 301 61.72 -15.64 79.94
CA LEU A 301 61.60 -16.62 81.00
C LEU A 301 62.91 -16.69 81.79
N LEU A 302 63.12 -15.70 82.65
CA LEU A 302 64.18 -15.63 83.65
C LEU A 302 63.93 -16.72 84.70
N ILE A 303 64.35 -17.94 84.37
CA ILE A 303 64.37 -19.07 85.30
C ILE A 303 65.18 -18.65 86.53
N PRO A 304 64.57 -18.60 87.74
CA PRO A 304 65.29 -18.20 88.94
C PRO A 304 66.32 -19.28 89.31
N PHE A 305 67.61 -18.96 89.16
CA PHE A 305 68.70 -19.83 89.62
C PHE A 305 68.73 -19.89 91.16
N GLY A 306 67.95 -20.82 91.72
CA GLY A 306 68.12 -21.32 93.08
C GLY A 306 69.29 -22.29 93.14
N GLN A 307 70.18 -22.10 94.12
CA GLN A 307 71.39 -22.90 94.24
C GLN A 307 71.09 -24.27 94.87
N ASP A 308 71.22 -25.35 94.10
CA ASP A 308 71.97 -26.53 94.55
C ASP A 308 72.55 -27.31 93.36
N ALA A 309 73.61 -28.07 93.58
CA ALA A 309 74.38 -28.74 92.53
C ALA A 309 74.06 -30.24 92.43
N GLY A 310 73.27 -30.61 91.43
CA GLY A 310 73.13 -31.97 90.92
C GLY A 310 73.28 -31.96 89.40
N GLU A 311 74.05 -32.89 88.83
CA GLU A 311 74.46 -32.88 87.42
C GLU A 311 73.25 -32.94 86.46
N MET A 312 72.84 -31.76 85.95
CA MET A 312 71.89 -31.62 84.87
C MET A 312 72.69 -31.52 83.56
N ASP A 313 72.64 -32.57 82.74
CA ASP A 313 73.40 -32.67 81.47
C ASP A 313 73.13 -31.47 80.56
N ASP A 314 74.19 -30.76 80.11
CA ASP A 314 74.08 -29.65 79.15
C ASP A 314 73.38 -30.09 77.86
N ALA A 315 73.53 -31.38 77.48
CA ALA A 315 72.85 -31.96 76.34
C ALA A 315 71.35 -32.23 76.58
N LEU A 316 70.79 -31.94 77.77
CA LEU A 316 69.34 -31.83 77.98
C LEU A 316 68.84 -30.39 77.77
N TYR A 317 69.65 -29.38 78.09
CA TYR A 317 69.23 -27.98 77.95
C TYR A 317 69.14 -27.55 76.48
N GLU A 318 70.15 -27.86 75.66
CA GLU A 318 70.08 -27.56 74.22
C GLU A 318 68.99 -28.41 73.52
N LYS A 319 68.73 -29.66 73.95
CA LYS A 319 67.58 -30.44 73.44
C LYS A 319 66.22 -29.81 73.77
N LEU A 320 66.06 -29.22 74.96
CA LEU A 320 64.84 -28.51 75.34
C LEU A 320 64.63 -27.26 74.46
N LYS A 321 65.72 -26.55 74.17
CA LYS A 321 65.75 -25.36 73.32
C LYS A 321 65.48 -25.68 71.84
N ASP A 322 66.09 -26.74 71.31
CA ASP A 322 65.79 -27.26 69.96
C ASP A 322 64.30 -27.66 69.85
N ALA A 323 63.77 -28.39 70.84
CA ALA A 323 62.36 -28.78 70.88
C ALA A 323 61.39 -27.59 71.00
N LEU A 324 61.79 -26.49 71.66
CA LEU A 324 61.01 -25.25 71.70
C LEU A 324 61.00 -24.55 70.33
N VAL A 325 62.13 -24.51 69.61
CA VAL A 325 62.20 -23.96 68.24
C VAL A 325 61.41 -24.82 67.25
N GLU A 326 61.48 -26.16 67.37
CA GLU A 326 60.66 -27.08 66.58
C GLU A 326 59.16 -26.88 66.85
N ALA A 327 58.76 -26.73 68.12
CA ALA A 327 57.37 -26.44 68.49
C ALA A 327 56.88 -25.07 67.97
N GLU A 328 57.73 -24.05 67.98
CA GLU A 328 57.41 -22.72 67.43
C GLU A 328 57.20 -22.78 65.91
N ASN A 329 58.08 -23.48 65.18
CA ASN A 329 57.96 -23.68 63.74
C ASN A 329 56.67 -24.45 63.38
N LEU A 330 56.40 -25.57 64.08
CA LEU A 330 55.18 -26.36 63.88
C LEU A 330 53.90 -25.56 64.22
N ARG A 331 53.96 -24.65 65.21
CA ARG A 331 52.87 -23.71 65.53
C ARG A 331 52.61 -22.73 64.40
N GLN A 332 53.66 -22.19 63.77
CA GLN A 332 53.52 -21.31 62.61
C GLN A 332 53.01 -22.06 61.37
N GLU A 333 53.52 -23.25 61.08
CA GLU A 333 53.03 -24.08 59.97
C GLU A 333 51.53 -24.41 60.11
N ALA A 334 51.10 -24.78 61.32
CA ALA A 334 49.69 -25.05 61.62
C ALA A 334 48.80 -23.80 61.48
N TYR A 335 49.30 -22.61 61.85
CA TYR A 335 48.60 -21.35 61.64
C TYR A 335 48.48 -20.99 60.14
N GLU A 336 49.57 -21.13 59.38
CA GLU A 336 49.54 -20.89 57.93
C GLU A 336 48.59 -21.86 57.20
N GLU A 337 48.59 -23.15 57.58
CA GLU A 337 47.69 -24.13 56.99
C GLU A 337 46.22 -23.87 57.35
N THR A 338 45.95 -23.42 58.59
CA THR A 338 44.62 -22.94 58.99
C THR A 338 44.17 -21.76 58.13
N ARG A 339 45.07 -20.81 57.82
CA ARG A 339 44.77 -19.68 56.93
C ARG A 339 44.55 -20.10 55.48
N ARG A 340 45.36 -21.03 54.95
CA ARG A 340 45.16 -21.62 53.59
C ARG A 340 43.78 -22.29 53.50
N ARG A 341 43.41 -23.07 54.52
CA ARG A 341 42.09 -23.71 54.63
C ARG A 341 40.96 -22.69 54.65
N GLN A 342 41.05 -21.64 55.47
CA GLN A 342 40.01 -20.59 55.54
C GLN A 342 39.83 -19.85 54.21
N MET A 343 40.90 -19.60 53.45
CA MET A 343 40.79 -19.02 52.10
C MET A 343 40.07 -19.99 51.14
N ALA A 344 40.44 -21.28 51.13
CA ALA A 344 39.78 -22.28 50.30
C ALA A 344 38.29 -22.49 50.68
N GLU A 345 37.93 -22.38 51.96
CA GLU A 345 36.54 -22.45 52.43
C GLU A 345 35.73 -21.21 52.00
N ARG A 346 36.35 -20.02 51.93
CA ARG A 346 35.73 -18.80 51.36
C ARG A 346 35.53 -18.93 49.84
N GLU A 347 36.57 -19.33 49.10
CA GLU A 347 36.50 -19.55 47.64
C GLU A 347 35.43 -20.57 47.26
N LEU A 348 35.29 -21.66 48.05
CA LEU A 348 34.25 -22.67 47.87
C LEU A 348 32.84 -22.10 48.12
N ALA A 349 32.66 -21.25 49.15
CA ALA A 349 31.39 -20.61 49.43
C ALA A 349 30.98 -19.62 48.33
N GLU A 350 31.92 -18.82 47.82
CA GLU A 350 31.69 -17.92 46.67
C GLU A 350 31.34 -18.70 45.40
N ALA A 351 32.09 -19.75 45.08
CA ALA A 351 31.82 -20.63 43.94
C ALA A 351 30.43 -21.29 44.03
N SER A 352 30.04 -21.74 45.24
CA SER A 352 28.71 -22.30 45.49
C SER A 352 27.62 -21.25 45.25
N LYS A 353 27.79 -20.02 45.75
CA LYS A 353 26.84 -18.91 45.54
C LYS A 353 26.69 -18.55 44.06
N MET A 354 27.79 -18.52 43.30
CA MET A 354 27.76 -18.26 41.85
C MET A 354 27.07 -19.40 41.07
N ALA A 355 27.28 -20.67 41.47
CA ALA A 355 26.58 -21.81 40.87
C ALA A 355 25.07 -21.75 41.12
N ASP A 356 24.68 -21.44 42.35
CA ASP A 356 23.31 -21.21 42.80
C ASP A 356 22.59 -20.10 42.00
N ASP A 357 23.24 -18.95 41.81
CA ASP A 357 22.69 -17.84 41.03
C ASP A 357 22.64 -18.14 39.53
N ALA A 358 23.60 -18.90 39.00
CA ALA A 358 23.53 -19.42 37.64
C ALA A 358 22.35 -20.39 37.46
N GLU A 359 22.11 -21.31 38.40
CA GLU A 359 20.99 -22.24 38.34
C GLU A 359 19.63 -21.51 38.44
N ARG A 360 19.52 -20.52 39.34
CA ARG A 360 18.37 -19.60 39.41
C ARG A 360 18.16 -18.83 38.10
N SER A 361 19.22 -18.43 37.41
CA SER A 361 19.15 -17.76 36.11
C SER A 361 18.63 -18.70 35.01
N TYR A 362 19.20 -19.90 34.87
CA TYR A 362 18.77 -20.90 33.88
C TYR A 362 17.32 -21.35 34.09
N ARG A 363 16.86 -21.45 35.35
CA ARG A 363 15.47 -21.83 35.67
C ARG A 363 14.47 -20.79 35.14
N ARG A 364 14.73 -19.49 35.36
CA ARG A 364 13.93 -18.38 34.80
C ARG A 364 13.94 -18.37 33.27
N GLU A 365 15.10 -18.63 32.65
CA GLU A 365 15.16 -18.69 31.18
C GLU A 365 14.36 -19.89 30.61
N ALA A 366 14.36 -21.03 31.31
CA ALA A 366 13.56 -22.19 30.92
C ALA A 366 12.04 -21.91 31.06
N GLU A 367 11.62 -21.22 32.12
CA GLU A 367 10.24 -20.77 32.33
C GLU A 367 9.79 -19.79 31.23
N GLN A 368 10.59 -18.78 30.91
CA GLN A 368 10.31 -17.82 29.83
C GLN A 368 10.26 -18.49 28.45
N ARG A 369 11.16 -19.44 28.17
CA ARG A 369 11.14 -20.22 26.91
C ARG A 369 9.86 -21.06 26.80
N LYS A 370 9.39 -21.65 27.90
CA LYS A 370 8.12 -22.39 27.93
C LYS A 370 6.92 -21.47 27.67
N GLU A 371 6.85 -20.31 28.32
CA GLU A 371 5.77 -19.34 28.07
C GLU A 371 5.76 -18.86 26.60
N MET A 372 6.94 -18.67 26.01
CA MET A 372 7.09 -18.36 24.58
C MET A 372 6.62 -19.53 23.68
N GLU A 373 6.87 -20.78 24.05
CA GLU A 373 6.36 -21.95 23.32
C GLU A 373 4.84 -22.11 23.47
N ASP A 374 4.29 -21.90 24.66
CA ASP A 374 2.85 -21.95 24.95
C ASP A 374 2.07 -20.78 24.30
N THR A 375 2.70 -19.63 24.05
CA THR A 375 2.12 -18.52 23.26
C THR A 375 2.19 -18.81 21.76
N LEU A 376 3.34 -19.21 21.22
CA LEU A 376 3.49 -19.63 19.83
C LEU A 376 2.59 -20.83 19.45
N GLY A 377 2.30 -21.71 20.41
CA GLY A 377 1.34 -22.80 20.27
C GLY A 377 -0.09 -22.30 20.08
N ARG A 378 -0.51 -21.30 20.86
CA ARG A 378 -1.83 -20.64 20.73
C ARG A 378 -1.96 -19.85 19.43
N GLU A 379 -0.95 -19.07 19.04
CA GLU A 379 -0.93 -18.37 17.74
C GLU A 379 -1.01 -19.34 16.55
N ARG A 380 -0.30 -20.46 16.62
CA ARG A 380 -0.38 -21.52 15.60
C ARG A 380 -1.78 -22.12 15.52
N ALA A 381 -2.41 -22.39 16.65
CA ALA A 381 -3.78 -22.94 16.69
C ALA A 381 -4.81 -21.95 16.11
N ALA A 382 -4.64 -20.65 16.35
CA ALA A 382 -5.45 -19.59 15.75
C ALA A 382 -5.25 -19.51 14.22
N MET A 383 -4.02 -19.38 13.72
CA MET A 383 -3.79 -19.38 12.27
C MET A 383 -4.28 -20.66 11.57
N GLU A 384 -4.21 -21.81 12.25
CA GLU A 384 -4.74 -23.08 11.74
C GLU A 384 -6.28 -23.17 11.82
N HIS A 385 -6.94 -22.31 12.60
CA HIS A 385 -8.39 -22.07 12.56
C HIS A 385 -8.77 -21.19 11.37
N ASP A 386 -8.16 -20.03 11.24
CA ASP A 386 -8.40 -19.07 10.16
C ASP A 386 -8.16 -19.72 8.78
N ARG A 387 -7.14 -20.59 8.68
CA ARG A 387 -6.85 -21.39 7.48
C ARG A 387 -7.98 -22.37 7.12
N ARG A 388 -8.72 -22.88 8.10
CA ARG A 388 -9.88 -23.76 7.87
C ARG A 388 -11.12 -22.96 7.49
N GLU A 389 -11.38 -21.83 8.14
CA GLU A 389 -12.49 -20.93 7.76
C GLU A 389 -12.29 -20.40 6.33
N LEU A 390 -11.08 -19.97 5.97
CA LEU A 390 -10.75 -19.56 4.60
C LEU A 390 -10.99 -20.68 3.58
N HIS A 391 -10.73 -21.95 3.94
CA HIS A 391 -10.97 -23.08 3.05
C HIS A 391 -12.46 -23.34 2.84
N ASP A 392 -13.28 -23.27 3.90
CA ASP A 392 -14.75 -23.39 3.84
C ASP A 392 -15.39 -22.22 3.08
N ILE A 393 -14.86 -20.99 3.22
CA ILE A 393 -15.25 -19.83 2.41
C ILE A 393 -14.93 -20.07 0.91
N LEU A 394 -13.74 -20.57 0.58
CA LEU A 394 -13.38 -20.89 -0.81
C LEU A 394 -14.26 -22.00 -1.40
N ASP A 395 -14.59 -23.03 -0.63
CA ASP A 395 -15.51 -24.10 -1.05
C ASP A 395 -16.96 -23.62 -1.19
N LYS A 396 -17.38 -22.58 -0.45
CA LYS A 396 -18.67 -21.91 -0.64
C LYS A 396 -18.67 -21.04 -1.91
N ILE A 397 -17.61 -20.30 -2.18
CA ILE A 397 -17.44 -19.52 -3.42
C ILE A 397 -17.52 -20.45 -4.62
N ARG A 398 -16.77 -21.56 -4.64
CA ARG A 398 -16.78 -22.53 -5.74
C ARG A 398 -18.19 -23.08 -6.04
N LYS A 399 -19.00 -23.32 -5.01
CA LYS A 399 -20.40 -23.77 -5.13
C LYS A 399 -21.37 -22.67 -5.61
N VAL A 400 -20.98 -21.39 -5.51
CA VAL A 400 -21.70 -20.26 -6.11
C VAL A 400 -21.28 -20.11 -7.58
N ASP A 401 -19.99 -20.20 -7.89
CA ASP A 401 -19.47 -20.17 -9.27
C ASP A 401 -20.07 -21.31 -10.12
N GLU A 402 -20.09 -22.54 -9.59
CA GLU A 402 -20.74 -23.72 -10.18
C GLU A 402 -22.23 -23.50 -10.48
N ARG A 403 -22.91 -22.64 -9.70
CA ARG A 403 -24.34 -22.29 -9.91
C ARG A 403 -24.52 -21.09 -10.85
N SER A 404 -23.58 -20.14 -10.88
CA SER A 404 -23.61 -19.03 -11.83
C SER A 404 -23.52 -19.55 -13.26
N ALA A 405 -22.56 -20.45 -13.53
CA ALA A 405 -22.39 -21.05 -14.84
C ALA A 405 -23.64 -21.83 -15.33
N GLU A 406 -24.34 -22.53 -14.44
CA GLU A 406 -25.61 -23.19 -14.76
C GLU A 406 -26.72 -22.17 -15.09
N LEU A 407 -26.83 -21.08 -14.32
CA LEU A 407 -27.81 -20.03 -14.58
C LEU A 407 -27.50 -19.25 -15.87
N GLU A 408 -26.24 -18.98 -16.17
CA GLU A 408 -25.78 -18.37 -17.43
C GLU A 408 -26.12 -19.26 -18.65
N LEU A 409 -25.99 -20.58 -18.51
CA LEU A 409 -26.41 -21.55 -19.54
C LEU A 409 -27.93 -21.56 -19.72
N GLN A 410 -28.71 -21.43 -18.64
CA GLN A 410 -30.17 -21.32 -18.71
C GLN A 410 -30.64 -19.99 -19.31
N ILE A 411 -29.97 -18.88 -19.00
CA ILE A 411 -30.24 -17.55 -19.60
C ILE A 411 -29.96 -17.59 -21.10
N THR A 412 -28.76 -18.00 -21.52
CA THR A 412 -28.40 -18.03 -22.96
C THR A 412 -29.27 -18.99 -23.77
N ASN A 413 -29.72 -20.10 -23.20
CA ASN A 413 -30.71 -20.98 -23.84
C ASN A 413 -32.11 -20.33 -23.93
N SER A 414 -32.49 -19.52 -22.93
CA SER A 414 -33.76 -18.77 -22.94
C SER A 414 -33.75 -17.62 -23.94
N GLU A 415 -32.65 -16.87 -24.04
CA GLU A 415 -32.42 -15.83 -25.06
C GLU A 415 -32.52 -16.44 -26.47
N ARG A 416 -31.93 -17.61 -26.69
CA ARG A 416 -32.04 -18.34 -27.96
C ARG A 416 -33.49 -18.66 -28.31
N MET A 417 -34.29 -19.17 -27.36
CA MET A 417 -35.71 -19.43 -27.57
C MET A 417 -36.50 -18.14 -27.85
N MET A 418 -36.18 -17.03 -27.18
CA MET A 418 -36.79 -15.72 -27.47
C MET A 418 -36.50 -15.27 -28.91
N THR A 419 -35.25 -15.35 -29.38
CA THR A 419 -34.90 -14.95 -30.76
C THR A 419 -35.58 -15.82 -31.83
N ASP A 420 -35.80 -17.11 -31.57
CA ASP A 420 -36.56 -18.00 -32.46
C ASP A 420 -38.06 -17.64 -32.49
N LEU A 421 -38.64 -17.27 -31.35
CA LEU A 421 -40.02 -16.77 -31.26
C LEU A 421 -40.20 -15.40 -31.94
N GLU A 422 -39.25 -14.49 -31.78
CA GLU A 422 -39.23 -13.19 -32.46
C GLU A 422 -39.11 -13.33 -33.98
N ALA A 423 -38.27 -14.24 -34.46
CA ALA A 423 -38.15 -14.57 -35.89
C ALA A 423 -39.48 -15.08 -36.46
N ARG A 424 -40.14 -16.04 -35.77
CA ARG A 424 -41.47 -16.56 -36.15
C ARG A 424 -42.57 -15.48 -36.11
N LEU A 425 -42.51 -14.57 -35.13
CA LEU A 425 -43.42 -13.43 -35.06
C LEU A 425 -43.21 -12.48 -36.25
N SER A 426 -41.96 -12.19 -36.61
CA SER A 426 -41.62 -11.35 -37.76
C SER A 426 -42.06 -11.97 -39.08
N GLU A 427 -41.89 -13.29 -39.26
CA GLU A 427 -42.40 -14.04 -40.41
C GLU A 427 -43.93 -13.99 -40.48
N SER A 428 -44.62 -14.22 -39.37
CA SER A 428 -46.09 -14.16 -39.27
C SER A 428 -46.64 -12.74 -39.54
N CYS A 429 -45.99 -11.71 -39.00
CA CYS A 429 -46.31 -10.30 -39.29
C CYS A 429 -46.07 -9.94 -40.76
N SER A 430 -45.01 -10.48 -41.38
CA SER A 430 -44.73 -10.29 -42.81
C SER A 430 -45.82 -10.93 -43.68
N LEU A 431 -46.26 -12.14 -43.35
CA LEU A 431 -47.39 -12.80 -44.00
C LEU A 431 -48.69 -11.98 -43.85
N LEU A 432 -49.01 -11.50 -42.64
CA LEU A 432 -50.15 -10.61 -42.40
C LEU A 432 -50.06 -9.29 -43.18
N GLY A 433 -48.85 -8.76 -43.39
CA GLY A 433 -48.59 -7.59 -44.23
C GLY A 433 -49.02 -7.80 -45.69
N THR A 434 -48.71 -8.97 -46.27
CA THR A 434 -49.09 -9.29 -47.67
C THR A 434 -50.61 -9.45 -47.87
N LEU A 435 -51.39 -9.67 -46.80
CA LEU A 435 -52.84 -9.85 -46.85
C LEU A 435 -53.65 -8.55 -46.72
N ARG A 436 -53.02 -7.36 -46.67
CA ARG A 436 -53.71 -6.07 -46.51
C ARG A 436 -53.65 -5.11 -47.72
N PRO A 437 -54.54 -5.28 -48.71
CA PRO A 437 -54.89 -4.21 -49.64
C PRO A 437 -56.37 -3.77 -49.56
N ARG A 438 -56.98 -3.65 -48.37
CA ARG A 438 -58.31 -2.99 -48.20
C ARG A 438 -58.71 -2.65 -46.74
N GLN A 439 -58.15 -1.60 -46.13
CA GLN A 439 -58.70 -1.03 -44.88
C GLN A 439 -58.33 0.44 -44.55
N ALA A 440 -57.91 1.23 -45.53
CA ALA A 440 -57.65 2.66 -45.36
C ALA A 440 -58.96 3.49 -45.47
N ALA A 441 -59.82 3.42 -44.43
CA ALA A 441 -61.08 4.17 -44.39
C ALA A 441 -61.68 4.40 -42.99
N THR A 442 -61.23 3.70 -41.94
CA THR A 442 -61.96 3.59 -40.66
C THR A 442 -61.09 3.75 -39.41
N THR A 443 -60.11 4.65 -39.44
CA THR A 443 -59.29 5.07 -38.28
C THR A 443 -59.07 6.58 -38.34
N ALA A 444 -60.15 7.34 -38.18
CA ALA A 444 -60.16 8.81 -38.24
C ALA A 444 -61.20 9.40 -37.25
N ARG A 445 -61.37 8.73 -36.09
CA ARG A 445 -62.43 9.08 -35.12
C ARG A 445 -62.20 8.63 -33.67
N GLU A 446 -60.98 8.19 -33.33
CA GLU A 446 -60.60 7.74 -31.98
C GLU A 446 -59.35 8.47 -31.44
N GLU A 447 -58.86 9.49 -32.16
CA GLU A 447 -57.76 10.38 -31.72
C GLU A 447 -58.27 11.78 -31.28
N GLU A 448 -59.57 11.90 -30.97
CA GLU A 448 -60.22 13.15 -30.56
C GLU A 448 -60.55 13.21 -29.05
N ILE A 449 -60.00 12.29 -28.24
CA ILE A 449 -60.22 12.25 -26.77
C ILE A 449 -58.93 11.94 -25.99
N ASP A 450 -57.89 12.76 -26.16
CA ASP A 450 -56.88 12.97 -25.09
C ASP A 450 -56.17 14.36 -25.13
N GLY A 451 -56.68 15.32 -25.92
CA GLY A 451 -56.06 16.63 -26.12
C GLY A 451 -56.26 17.65 -24.98
N GLU A 452 -57.24 17.44 -24.09
CA GLU A 452 -57.73 18.48 -23.16
C GLU A 452 -57.24 18.33 -21.70
N ARG A 453 -56.03 17.81 -21.47
CA ARG A 453 -55.43 17.71 -20.12
C ARG A 453 -54.05 18.34 -19.92
N GLN A 454 -53.53 19.10 -20.89
CA GLN A 454 -52.17 19.68 -20.79
C GLN A 454 -52.05 21.18 -21.12
N GLN A 455 -53.00 22.01 -20.68
CA GLN A 455 -52.78 23.47 -20.67
C GLN A 455 -53.60 24.24 -19.62
N LEU A 456 -53.25 24.12 -18.32
CA LEU A 456 -53.81 25.01 -17.27
C LEU A 456 -53.04 25.06 -15.91
N VAL A 457 -51.70 25.19 -15.92
CA VAL A 457 -50.96 25.77 -14.77
C VAL A 457 -49.80 26.65 -15.27
N VAL A 458 -49.95 27.96 -15.11
CA VAL A 458 -48.82 28.91 -15.04
C VAL A 458 -48.95 29.62 -13.70
N GLY A 459 -47.93 29.53 -12.84
CA GLY A 459 -47.86 30.29 -11.59
C GLY A 459 -48.08 29.52 -10.29
N ALA A 460 -47.21 28.55 -9.97
CA ALA A 460 -46.85 28.20 -8.58
C ALA A 460 -45.52 27.43 -8.58
N ALA A 461 -44.68 27.63 -7.56
CA ALA A 461 -43.46 26.85 -7.40
C ALA A 461 -43.74 25.55 -6.63
N SER A 462 -43.42 24.41 -7.22
CA SER A 462 -43.24 23.13 -6.51
C SER A 462 -42.28 22.23 -7.28
N SER A 463 -41.34 21.60 -6.59
CA SER A 463 -40.24 20.84 -7.17
C SER A 463 -40.62 19.39 -7.45
N SER A 464 -41.53 19.16 -8.40
CA SER A 464 -41.80 17.81 -8.89
C SER A 464 -40.66 17.32 -9.80
N LEU A 465 -40.16 16.11 -9.52
CA LEU A 465 -39.21 15.41 -10.38
C LEU A 465 -39.80 15.24 -11.79
N ARG A 466 -39.06 15.66 -12.82
CA ARG A 466 -39.42 15.39 -14.22
C ARG A 466 -39.02 13.96 -14.59
N ARG A 467 -40.01 13.08 -14.72
CA ARG A 467 -39.85 11.78 -15.40
C ARG A 467 -39.61 12.06 -16.88
N LEU A 468 -38.57 11.45 -17.43
CA LEU A 468 -38.23 11.44 -18.85
C LEU A 468 -38.68 10.09 -19.42
N GLY A 469 -39.34 10.09 -20.57
CA GLY A 469 -39.73 8.85 -21.25
C GLY A 469 -38.57 8.27 -22.07
N TYR A 470 -38.54 6.95 -22.28
CA TYR A 470 -37.48 6.30 -23.06
C TYR A 470 -37.21 6.99 -24.41
N ALA A 471 -38.26 7.21 -25.22
CA ALA A 471 -38.12 7.77 -26.57
C ALA A 471 -37.54 9.20 -26.60
N GLU A 472 -37.90 10.04 -25.63
CA GLU A 472 -37.34 11.39 -25.48
C GLU A 472 -35.82 11.34 -25.22
N LEU A 473 -35.36 10.33 -24.48
CA LEU A 473 -33.95 10.15 -24.15
C LEU A 473 -33.16 9.50 -25.27
N ASP A 474 -33.78 8.54 -25.98
CA ASP A 474 -33.22 7.83 -27.12
C ASP A 474 -32.97 8.80 -28.30
N GLU A 475 -33.95 9.63 -28.66
CA GLU A 475 -33.80 10.68 -29.67
C GLU A 475 -32.74 11.73 -29.25
N ALA A 476 -32.82 12.26 -28.03
CA ALA A 476 -31.92 13.31 -27.56
C ALA A 476 -30.45 12.86 -27.38
N THR A 477 -30.19 11.55 -27.25
CA THR A 477 -28.84 10.96 -27.21
C THR A 477 -28.37 10.41 -28.58
N ASN A 478 -29.14 10.63 -29.66
CA ASN A 478 -28.90 10.05 -30.97
C ASN A 478 -28.75 8.51 -30.91
N HIS A 479 -29.76 7.84 -30.34
CA HIS A 479 -29.81 6.39 -30.12
C HIS A 479 -28.64 5.86 -29.28
N PHE A 480 -28.16 6.65 -28.31
CA PHE A 480 -27.00 6.36 -27.45
C PHE A 480 -25.69 6.09 -28.22
N ASP A 481 -25.47 6.80 -29.33
CA ASP A 481 -24.28 6.70 -30.18
C ASP A 481 -22.98 7.11 -29.44
N GLU A 482 -21.88 6.39 -29.69
CA GLU A 482 -20.60 6.62 -29.00
C GLU A 482 -19.97 7.99 -29.33
N SER A 483 -20.33 8.66 -30.43
CA SER A 483 -19.87 10.03 -30.72
C SER A 483 -20.49 11.09 -29.79
N ALA A 484 -21.63 10.79 -29.18
CA ALA A 484 -22.25 11.62 -28.14
C ALA A 484 -21.68 11.35 -26.73
N ARG A 485 -20.75 10.40 -26.58
CA ARG A 485 -20.22 9.98 -25.28
C ARG A 485 -19.23 10.98 -24.68
N VAL A 486 -19.27 11.15 -23.36
CA VAL A 486 -18.50 12.16 -22.62
C VAL A 486 -17.67 11.57 -21.47
N ASP A 487 -17.87 10.30 -21.09
CA ASP A 487 -16.94 9.62 -20.20
C ASP A 487 -15.68 9.19 -20.96
N GLY A 488 -14.54 9.82 -20.64
CA GLY A 488 -13.28 9.69 -21.35
C GLY A 488 -12.60 8.32 -21.23
N GLY A 489 -13.05 7.35 -22.02
CA GLY A 489 -12.37 6.07 -22.31
C GLY A 489 -12.32 5.05 -21.17
N GLY A 490 -11.81 5.44 -20.00
CA GLY A 490 -11.65 4.62 -18.80
C GLY A 490 -12.98 4.30 -18.12
N GLY A 491 -13.72 3.34 -18.69
CA GLY A 491 -15.06 2.95 -18.26
C GLY A 491 -15.20 2.74 -16.74
N GLY A 492 -15.85 3.71 -16.08
CA GLY A 492 -16.31 3.54 -14.70
C GLY A 492 -17.38 2.45 -14.65
N GLY A 493 -17.22 1.44 -13.79
CA GLY A 493 -18.02 0.20 -13.77
C GLY A 493 -19.47 0.37 -13.26
N ARG A 494 -20.10 1.51 -13.52
CA ARG A 494 -21.46 1.90 -13.08
C ARG A 494 -22.20 2.74 -14.15
N GLY A 495 -21.92 2.51 -15.44
CA GLY A 495 -22.64 3.11 -16.57
C GLY A 495 -21.89 4.16 -17.39
N LYS A 496 -22.31 4.34 -18.65
CA LYS A 496 -21.79 5.34 -19.62
C LYS A 496 -22.41 6.72 -19.40
N VAL A 497 -21.78 7.77 -19.92
CA VAL A 497 -22.31 9.15 -19.88
C VAL A 497 -22.37 9.74 -21.29
N TYR A 498 -23.56 10.17 -21.71
CA TYR A 498 -23.84 10.77 -23.00
C TYR A 498 -24.20 12.24 -22.87
N ARG A 499 -23.78 13.05 -23.84
CA ARG A 499 -24.27 14.41 -24.07
C ARG A 499 -25.58 14.31 -24.83
N ALA A 500 -26.59 15.04 -24.35
CA ALA A 500 -27.88 15.15 -25.03
C ALA A 500 -28.41 16.59 -24.92
N GLU A 501 -29.42 16.91 -25.73
CA GLU A 501 -30.18 18.16 -25.61
C GLU A 501 -31.65 17.84 -25.31
N LEU A 502 -32.04 17.95 -24.03
CA LEU A 502 -33.42 17.73 -23.60
C LEU A 502 -34.17 19.07 -23.55
N ARG A 503 -35.15 19.24 -24.45
CA ARG A 503 -36.05 20.40 -24.48
C ARG A 503 -35.33 21.76 -24.56
N GLY A 504 -34.23 21.83 -25.32
CA GLY A 504 -33.39 23.04 -25.45
C GLY A 504 -32.37 23.23 -24.31
N MET A 505 -32.15 22.21 -23.47
CA MET A 505 -31.13 22.23 -22.41
C MET A 505 -30.09 21.13 -22.64
N ALA A 506 -28.81 21.53 -22.72
CA ALA A 506 -27.70 20.59 -22.77
C ALA A 506 -27.54 19.84 -21.43
N VAL A 507 -27.54 18.52 -21.50
CA VAL A 507 -27.53 17.62 -20.34
C VAL A 507 -26.46 16.53 -20.45
N ALA A 508 -26.05 16.00 -19.31
CA ALA A 508 -25.26 14.78 -19.18
C ALA A 508 -26.16 13.63 -18.72
N VAL A 509 -26.44 12.69 -19.62
CA VAL A 509 -27.28 11.51 -19.41
C VAL A 509 -26.40 10.34 -19.00
N LYS A 510 -26.46 9.92 -17.73
CA LYS A 510 -25.78 8.71 -17.26
C LYS A 510 -26.71 7.51 -17.34
N VAL A 511 -26.33 6.50 -18.13
CA VAL A 511 -27.09 5.27 -18.37
C VAL A 511 -26.41 4.13 -17.61
N LEU A 512 -27.13 3.48 -16.68
CA LEU A 512 -26.59 2.36 -15.91
C LEU A 512 -26.43 1.11 -16.79
N GLY A 513 -25.43 0.27 -16.47
CA GLY A 513 -25.17 -0.96 -17.22
C GLY A 513 -26.32 -1.98 -17.16
N ARG A 514 -26.47 -2.80 -18.20
CA ARG A 514 -27.49 -3.87 -18.24
C ARG A 514 -27.16 -5.00 -17.26
N ASP A 515 -25.87 -5.28 -17.11
CA ASP A 515 -25.20 -6.12 -16.12
C ASP A 515 -25.40 -5.68 -14.66
N VAL A 516 -25.77 -4.41 -14.46
CA VAL A 516 -25.95 -3.85 -13.12
C VAL A 516 -27.35 -4.15 -12.59
N ALA A 517 -27.42 -4.86 -11.46
CA ALA A 517 -28.67 -5.08 -10.74
C ALA A 517 -29.23 -3.75 -10.18
N VAL A 518 -30.35 -3.31 -10.72
CA VAL A 518 -31.11 -2.12 -10.30
C VAL A 518 -32.41 -2.58 -9.62
N ASP A 519 -32.55 -2.22 -8.35
CA ASP A 519 -33.81 -2.30 -7.60
C ASP A 519 -34.61 -1.02 -7.91
N GLU A 520 -35.77 -1.14 -8.57
CA GLU A 520 -36.59 0.01 -8.97
C GLU A 520 -37.05 0.85 -7.78
N ALA A 521 -37.37 0.23 -6.64
CA ALA A 521 -37.79 0.93 -5.44
C ALA A 521 -36.60 1.67 -4.78
N ARG A 522 -35.38 1.14 -4.90
CA ARG A 522 -34.13 1.86 -4.54
C ARG A 522 -33.85 3.00 -5.52
N PHE A 523 -33.96 2.77 -6.82
CA PHE A 523 -33.77 3.79 -7.86
C PHE A 523 -34.72 4.97 -7.65
N ALA A 524 -36.03 4.71 -7.46
CA ALA A 524 -37.03 5.73 -7.21
C ALA A 524 -36.75 6.54 -5.93
N ARG A 525 -36.48 5.89 -4.80
CA ARG A 525 -36.13 6.56 -3.53
C ARG A 525 -34.86 7.41 -3.63
N GLU A 526 -33.84 6.92 -4.32
CA GLU A 526 -32.59 7.66 -4.52
C GLU A 526 -32.81 8.88 -5.42
N VAL A 527 -33.52 8.71 -6.54
CA VAL A 527 -33.88 9.79 -7.48
C VAL A 527 -34.73 10.87 -6.80
N GLU A 528 -35.72 10.49 -5.99
CA GLU A 528 -36.49 11.41 -5.15
C GLU A 528 -35.57 12.20 -4.22
N ARG A 529 -34.64 11.52 -3.54
CA ARG A 529 -33.70 12.10 -2.57
C ARG A 529 -32.70 13.08 -3.18
N ILE A 530 -32.30 12.92 -4.44
CA ILE A 530 -31.48 13.91 -5.16
C ILE A 530 -32.31 15.00 -5.87
N SER A 531 -33.61 14.79 -6.09
CA SER A 531 -34.45 15.65 -6.94
C SER A 531 -34.48 17.12 -6.51
N GLY A 532 -34.56 17.40 -5.21
CA GLY A 532 -34.62 18.75 -4.63
C GLY A 532 -33.26 19.38 -4.31
N VAL A 533 -32.15 18.65 -4.48
CA VAL A 533 -30.81 19.08 -4.05
C VAL A 533 -30.27 20.14 -5.01
N ARG A 534 -30.00 21.36 -4.53
CA ARG A 534 -29.42 22.44 -5.34
C ARG A 534 -28.33 23.17 -4.55
N HIS A 535 -27.14 23.27 -5.13
CA HIS A 535 -25.98 23.94 -4.55
C HIS A 535 -25.06 24.42 -5.69
N PRO A 536 -24.35 25.57 -5.59
CA PRO A 536 -23.48 26.06 -6.67
C PRO A 536 -22.41 25.06 -7.10
N ASN A 537 -21.92 24.21 -6.17
CA ASN A 537 -20.91 23.19 -6.42
C ASN A 537 -21.45 21.75 -6.56
N LEU A 538 -22.75 21.58 -6.84
CA LEU A 538 -23.34 20.29 -7.23
C LEU A 538 -23.90 20.38 -8.66
N ALA A 539 -23.76 19.31 -9.45
CA ALA A 539 -24.48 19.20 -10.71
C ALA A 539 -25.96 18.88 -10.44
N ALA A 540 -26.85 19.78 -10.82
CA ALA A 540 -28.29 19.63 -10.60
C ALA A 540 -28.88 18.50 -11.45
N LEU A 541 -29.75 17.68 -10.85
CA LEU A 541 -30.58 16.72 -11.60
C LEU A 541 -31.66 17.46 -12.39
N VAL A 542 -31.76 17.15 -13.68
CA VAL A 542 -32.78 17.65 -14.61
C VAL A 542 -33.96 16.68 -14.70
N GLY A 543 -33.70 15.37 -14.73
CA GLY A 543 -34.75 14.35 -14.76
C GLY A 543 -34.20 12.92 -14.68
N ALA A 544 -35.10 11.93 -14.70
CA ALA A 544 -34.76 10.51 -14.67
C ALA A 544 -35.70 9.68 -15.54
N CYS A 545 -35.15 8.65 -16.18
CA CYS A 545 -35.88 7.65 -16.97
C CYS A 545 -35.63 6.25 -16.38
N PRO A 546 -36.57 5.71 -15.58
CA PRO A 546 -36.44 4.35 -15.03
C PRO A 546 -36.35 3.28 -16.13
N GLU A 547 -37.12 3.45 -17.21
CA GLU A 547 -37.14 2.54 -18.38
C GLU A 547 -35.75 2.35 -18.99
N ALA A 548 -35.02 3.46 -19.21
CA ALA A 548 -33.64 3.46 -19.71
C ALA A 548 -32.57 3.20 -18.61
N ARG A 549 -32.98 2.96 -17.35
CA ARG A 549 -32.11 2.95 -16.15
C ARG A 549 -31.19 4.17 -16.09
N ALA A 550 -31.70 5.35 -16.43
CA ALA A 550 -30.89 6.54 -16.71
C ALA A 550 -31.28 7.77 -15.88
N VAL A 551 -30.29 8.63 -15.61
CA VAL A 551 -30.45 9.91 -14.88
C VAL A 551 -29.74 11.04 -15.64
N ALA A 552 -30.42 12.17 -15.82
CA ALA A 552 -29.95 13.33 -16.57
C ALA A 552 -29.62 14.49 -15.63
N TYR A 553 -28.38 14.99 -15.72
CA TYR A 553 -27.87 16.15 -14.99
C TYR A 553 -27.62 17.31 -15.95
N GLU A 554 -27.42 18.52 -15.43
CA GLU A 554 -26.87 19.63 -16.23
C GLU A 554 -25.52 19.24 -16.85
N LEU A 555 -25.27 19.66 -18.10
CA LEU A 555 -23.96 19.44 -18.73
C LEU A 555 -22.94 20.47 -18.25
N VAL A 556 -21.84 20.01 -17.66
CA VAL A 556 -20.71 20.88 -17.27
C VAL A 556 -19.59 20.74 -18.31
N PRO A 557 -19.20 21.82 -19.02
CA PRO A 557 -18.34 21.72 -20.20
C PRO A 557 -16.82 21.67 -19.91
N GLY A 558 -16.37 21.91 -18.68
CA GLY A 558 -14.94 22.09 -18.35
C GLY A 558 -14.13 20.81 -18.13
N GLY A 559 -14.67 19.63 -18.45
CA GLY A 559 -14.04 18.33 -18.18
C GLY A 559 -14.07 17.93 -16.70
N SER A 560 -13.51 16.77 -16.39
CA SER A 560 -13.35 16.27 -15.02
C SER A 560 -11.96 16.61 -14.46
N LEU A 561 -11.83 16.70 -13.13
CA LEU A 561 -10.56 16.94 -12.47
C LEU A 561 -9.54 15.79 -12.72
N GLU A 562 -9.99 14.60 -13.13
CA GLU A 562 -9.09 13.54 -13.58
C GLU A 562 -8.32 13.98 -14.83
N ASP A 563 -9.04 14.45 -15.86
CA ASP A 563 -8.47 14.91 -17.13
C ASP A 563 -7.42 16.02 -16.92
N HIS A 564 -7.70 16.97 -16.01
CA HIS A 564 -6.80 18.08 -15.65
C HIS A 564 -5.58 17.64 -14.82
N LEU A 565 -5.65 16.52 -14.09
CA LEU A 565 -4.50 15.98 -13.34
C LEU A 565 -3.62 15.11 -14.25
N ASP A 566 -4.23 14.33 -15.15
CA ASP A 566 -3.50 13.44 -16.05
C ASP A 566 -2.81 14.24 -17.17
N LEU A 567 -3.44 15.31 -17.67
CA LEU A 567 -2.78 16.33 -18.51
C LEU A 567 -1.59 17.01 -17.81
N ALA A 568 -1.59 17.08 -16.48
CA ALA A 568 -0.46 17.65 -15.73
C ALA A 568 0.71 16.66 -15.62
N ALA A 569 0.42 15.37 -15.43
CA ALA A 569 1.42 14.30 -15.44
C ALA A 569 2.19 14.22 -16.78
N ALA A 570 1.56 14.62 -17.89
CA ALA A 570 2.17 14.72 -19.22
C ALA A 570 3.18 15.90 -19.39
N GLY A 571 3.48 16.67 -18.33
CA GLY A 571 4.57 17.66 -18.32
C GLY A 571 4.15 19.13 -18.31
N GLY A 572 2.91 19.45 -17.93
CA GLY A 572 2.41 20.81 -17.80
C GLY A 572 1.75 21.10 -16.44
N CYS A 573 1.60 22.37 -16.06
CA CYS A 573 0.76 22.73 -14.92
C CYS A 573 -0.65 23.14 -15.39
N SER A 574 -1.50 22.16 -15.70
CA SER A 574 -2.86 22.40 -16.22
C SER A 574 -3.74 23.23 -15.28
N LEU A 575 -3.57 23.08 -13.95
CA LEU A 575 -4.25 23.87 -12.93
C LEU A 575 -3.25 24.49 -11.92
N PRO A 576 -3.21 25.83 -11.76
CA PRO A 576 -2.39 26.48 -10.73
C PRO A 576 -2.97 26.27 -9.32
N TRP A 577 -2.16 26.44 -8.28
CA TRP A 577 -2.57 26.13 -6.90
C TRP A 577 -3.86 26.84 -6.44
N ARG A 578 -4.09 28.10 -6.86
CA ARG A 578 -5.33 28.83 -6.53
C ARG A 578 -6.56 28.15 -7.13
N ALA A 579 -6.47 27.64 -8.37
CA ALA A 579 -7.54 26.87 -9.00
C ALA A 579 -7.78 25.56 -8.26
N ARG A 580 -6.70 24.82 -7.94
CA ARG A 580 -6.78 23.59 -7.13
C ARG A 580 -7.40 23.82 -5.75
N CYS A 581 -7.09 24.94 -5.11
CA CYS A 581 -7.65 25.34 -3.81
C CYS A 581 -9.14 25.72 -3.91
N GLY A 582 -9.55 26.41 -4.98
CA GLY A 582 -10.96 26.74 -5.23
C GLY A 582 -11.81 25.51 -5.59
N ILE A 583 -11.25 24.56 -6.34
CA ILE A 583 -11.86 23.25 -6.61
C ILE A 583 -12.00 22.43 -5.31
N ALA A 584 -10.94 22.39 -4.49
CA ALA A 584 -11.02 21.77 -3.15
C ALA A 584 -12.11 22.42 -2.28
N TYR A 585 -12.17 23.76 -2.22
CA TYR A 585 -13.19 24.50 -1.47
C TYR A 585 -14.61 24.18 -1.97
N GLY A 586 -14.82 24.14 -3.29
CA GLY A 586 -16.11 23.79 -3.90
C GLY A 586 -16.57 22.37 -3.56
N ALA A 587 -15.65 21.40 -3.58
CA ALA A 587 -15.93 20.02 -3.17
C ALA A 587 -16.26 19.92 -1.67
N CYS A 588 -15.49 20.60 -0.79
CA CYS A 588 -15.79 20.68 0.64
C CYS A 588 -17.17 21.33 0.90
N SER A 589 -17.46 22.43 0.23
CA SER A 589 -18.73 23.18 0.37
C SER A 589 -19.94 22.33 -0.04
N ALA A 590 -19.84 21.60 -1.16
CA ALA A 590 -20.86 20.64 -1.59
C ALA A 590 -21.11 19.53 -0.55
N LEU A 591 -20.06 19.00 0.07
CA LEU A 591 -20.18 17.94 1.08
C LEU A 591 -20.74 18.46 2.42
N SER A 592 -20.29 19.63 2.90
CA SER A 592 -20.90 20.31 4.05
C SER A 592 -22.40 20.56 3.85
N PHE A 593 -22.81 20.99 2.66
CA PHE A 593 -24.22 21.19 2.32
C PHE A 593 -25.01 19.87 2.35
N LEU A 594 -24.49 18.80 1.75
CA LEU A 594 -25.14 17.48 1.80
C LEU A 594 -25.27 16.95 3.23
N HIS A 595 -24.17 16.94 3.99
CA HIS A 595 -24.13 16.43 5.36
C HIS A 595 -24.90 17.30 6.38
N SER A 596 -25.40 18.48 5.98
CA SER A 596 -26.24 19.34 6.83
C SER A 596 -27.73 19.32 6.48
N THR A 597 -28.13 18.94 5.26
CA THR A 597 -29.52 19.10 4.78
C THR A 597 -30.45 17.91 5.00
N SER A 598 -29.96 16.75 5.45
CA SER A 598 -30.80 15.56 5.65
C SER A 598 -30.25 14.63 6.74
N SER A 599 -31.14 13.89 7.40
CA SER A 599 -30.82 12.76 8.27
C SER A 599 -30.38 11.49 7.51
N ALA A 600 -30.50 11.49 6.18
CA ALA A 600 -29.99 10.47 5.27
C ALA A 600 -29.49 11.13 3.98
N PRO A 601 -28.34 11.83 4.00
CA PRO A 601 -27.90 12.70 2.92
C PRO A 601 -27.51 11.93 1.64
N PRO A 602 -27.77 12.51 0.44
CA PRO A 602 -27.43 11.89 -0.84
C PRO A 602 -26.01 11.36 -0.93
N ARG A 603 -25.87 10.11 -1.38
CA ARG A 603 -24.58 9.41 -1.44
C ARG A 603 -23.68 10.04 -2.48
N ALA A 604 -22.57 10.65 -2.06
CA ALA A 604 -21.63 11.26 -2.98
C ALA A 604 -20.70 10.21 -3.63
N ASP A 605 -20.27 10.50 -4.85
CA ASP A 605 -19.20 9.78 -5.56
C ASP A 605 -18.01 10.74 -5.66
N VAL A 606 -17.25 10.90 -4.57
CA VAL A 606 -16.20 11.93 -4.45
C VAL A 606 -14.88 11.43 -5.04
N ARG A 607 -14.64 11.73 -6.32
CA ARG A 607 -13.44 11.35 -7.09
C ARG A 607 -13.09 12.46 -8.09
N PRO A 608 -11.85 12.58 -8.62
CA PRO A 608 -11.54 13.61 -9.60
C PRO A 608 -12.37 13.45 -10.88
N ALA A 609 -12.55 12.21 -11.36
CA ALA A 609 -13.44 11.86 -12.48
C ALA A 609 -14.93 12.26 -12.34
N SER A 610 -15.37 12.71 -11.15
CA SER A 610 -16.73 13.21 -10.88
C SER A 610 -16.76 14.65 -10.37
N ILE A 611 -15.60 15.29 -10.15
CA ILE A 611 -15.49 16.72 -9.84
C ILE A 611 -15.27 17.43 -11.19
N LEU A 612 -16.33 18.00 -11.73
CA LEU A 612 -16.29 18.66 -13.04
C LEU A 612 -15.85 20.12 -12.87
N VAL A 613 -14.87 20.57 -13.66
CA VAL A 613 -14.28 21.91 -13.53
C VAL A 613 -15.17 22.97 -14.17
N VAL A 614 -15.28 24.14 -13.53
CA VAL A 614 -16.12 25.26 -13.96
C VAL A 614 -15.32 26.55 -13.91
N GLY A 615 -15.06 27.14 -15.08
CA GLY A 615 -14.23 28.33 -15.21
C GLY A 615 -12.77 28.07 -14.78
N SER A 616 -12.13 29.08 -14.21
CA SER A 616 -10.70 29.05 -13.85
C SER A 616 -10.40 28.54 -12.44
N SER A 617 -11.39 28.43 -11.55
CA SER A 617 -11.14 28.13 -10.12
C SER A 617 -12.29 27.48 -9.35
N SER A 618 -13.36 27.05 -10.02
CA SER A 618 -14.52 26.43 -9.34
C SER A 618 -14.84 25.05 -9.91
N CYS A 619 -15.74 24.31 -9.26
CA CYS A 619 -16.16 22.98 -9.70
C CYS A 619 -17.62 22.67 -9.34
N LYS A 620 -18.18 21.67 -10.01
CA LYS A 620 -19.42 20.98 -9.63
C LYS A 620 -19.16 19.49 -9.45
N LEU A 621 -19.47 18.97 -8.27
CA LEU A 621 -19.49 17.53 -8.01
C LEU A 621 -20.72 16.91 -8.69
N ALA A 622 -20.48 15.98 -9.60
CA ALA A 622 -21.46 15.26 -10.39
C ALA A 622 -21.66 13.81 -9.89
N GLY A 623 -22.61 13.09 -10.48
CA GLY A 623 -22.86 11.69 -10.15
C GLY A 623 -23.47 11.45 -8.75
N LEU A 624 -24.05 12.49 -8.14
CA LEU A 624 -24.72 12.42 -6.85
C LEU A 624 -25.78 11.30 -6.83
N GLY A 625 -25.82 10.50 -5.77
CA GLY A 625 -26.75 9.38 -5.66
C GLY A 625 -26.47 8.20 -6.60
N THR A 626 -25.55 8.30 -7.58
CA THR A 626 -25.34 7.21 -8.57
C THR A 626 -24.70 5.94 -7.98
N ARG A 627 -24.11 6.05 -6.77
CA ARG A 627 -23.72 4.91 -5.90
C ARG A 627 -24.90 4.28 -5.14
N GLY A 628 -26.02 5.00 -5.02
CA GLY A 628 -27.27 4.54 -4.40
C GLY A 628 -28.27 3.91 -5.40
N LEU A 629 -28.19 4.27 -6.69
CA LEU A 629 -29.05 3.70 -7.76
C LEU A 629 -28.81 2.20 -8.05
N VAL A 630 -27.87 1.56 -7.36
CA VAL A 630 -27.32 0.23 -7.66
C VAL A 630 -27.38 -0.67 -6.41
N VAL A 631 -27.57 -1.97 -6.60
CA VAL A 631 -27.32 -2.95 -5.54
C VAL A 631 -25.81 -3.22 -5.44
N ASP A 632 -25.12 -2.51 -4.53
CA ASP A 632 -23.73 -2.82 -4.15
C ASP A 632 -23.64 -4.27 -3.66
N HIS A 633 -23.17 -5.17 -4.52
CA HIS A 633 -22.84 -6.55 -4.15
C HIS A 633 -21.42 -6.59 -3.56
N PRO A 634 -21.16 -7.40 -2.51
CA PRO A 634 -19.80 -7.66 -2.04
C PRO A 634 -19.05 -8.52 -3.08
N GLY A 635 -18.41 -7.84 -4.04
CA GLY A 635 -17.81 -8.44 -5.25
C GLY A 635 -18.28 -7.79 -6.57
N GLY A 636 -19.31 -6.94 -6.54
CA GLY A 636 -19.79 -6.20 -7.71
C GLY A 636 -18.75 -5.20 -8.25
N ALA A 637 -18.69 -5.04 -9.57
CA ALA A 637 -17.58 -4.43 -10.32
C ALA A 637 -17.41 -2.90 -10.12
N SER A 638 -17.01 -2.47 -8.92
CA SER A 638 -16.45 -1.13 -8.73
C SER A 638 -15.10 -1.04 -9.46
N SER A 639 -15.06 -0.31 -10.57
CA SER A 639 -13.87 -0.12 -11.41
C SER A 639 -12.66 0.33 -10.59
N ARG A 640 -11.47 -0.19 -10.94
CA ARG A 640 -10.21 -0.08 -10.18
C ARG A 640 -9.94 1.33 -9.60
N PRO A 641 -10.10 2.46 -10.34
CA PRO A 641 -9.88 3.80 -9.79
C PRO A 641 -10.80 4.18 -8.62
N ALA A 642 -12.01 3.59 -8.51
CA ALA A 642 -12.97 3.92 -7.46
C ALA A 642 -12.58 3.36 -6.07
N LEU A 643 -11.78 2.29 -6.03
CA LEU A 643 -11.33 1.68 -4.77
C LEU A 643 -10.23 2.51 -4.07
N ALA A 644 -9.44 3.27 -4.82
CA ALA A 644 -8.38 4.12 -4.25
C ALA A 644 -8.92 5.26 -3.35
N TYR A 645 -10.19 5.62 -3.50
CA TYR A 645 -10.90 6.65 -2.72
C TYR A 645 -11.81 6.07 -1.63
N ALA A 646 -12.08 4.76 -1.66
CA ALA A 646 -12.96 4.12 -0.69
C ALA A 646 -12.29 4.03 0.69
N ASP A 647 -13.05 4.33 1.74
CA ASP A 647 -12.61 4.11 3.11
C ASP A 647 -12.50 2.60 3.41
N PRO A 648 -11.32 2.09 3.82
CA PRO A 648 -11.16 0.69 4.22
C PRO A 648 -12.09 0.28 5.37
N SER A 649 -12.47 1.21 6.24
CA SER A 649 -13.41 0.97 7.35
C SER A 649 -14.82 0.68 6.80
N TYR A 650 -15.30 1.52 5.88
CA TYR A 650 -16.53 1.30 5.13
C TYR A 650 -16.50 0.00 4.31
N LEU A 651 -15.38 -0.33 3.66
CA LEU A 651 -15.24 -1.57 2.88
C LEU A 651 -15.25 -2.84 3.76
N ALA A 652 -14.87 -2.74 5.03
CA ALA A 652 -14.92 -3.85 5.99
C ALA A 652 -16.27 -3.99 6.69
N ALA A 653 -17.13 -2.97 6.64
CA ALA A 653 -18.41 -2.94 7.35
C ALA A 653 -19.53 -3.64 6.56
N ALA A 654 -20.15 -4.65 7.17
CA ALA A 654 -21.37 -5.24 6.65
C ALA A 654 -22.59 -4.33 6.95
N ALA A 655 -22.98 -3.56 5.92
CA ALA A 655 -24.21 -2.75 5.84
C ALA A 655 -24.31 -1.47 6.71
N GLY A 656 -24.17 -0.31 6.05
CA GLY A 656 -25.37 0.44 5.70
C GLY A 656 -25.81 1.60 6.60
N GLU A 657 -25.02 2.02 7.59
CA GLU A 657 -25.38 3.17 8.43
C GLU A 657 -25.11 4.52 7.75
N VAL A 658 -25.92 5.54 8.08
CA VAL A 658 -25.75 6.90 7.54
C VAL A 658 -24.44 7.55 8.00
N GLN A 659 -24.04 7.35 9.25
CA GLN A 659 -22.79 7.91 9.78
C GLN A 659 -21.58 7.40 8.98
N GLN A 660 -21.52 6.08 8.76
CA GLN A 660 -20.50 5.43 7.94
C GLN A 660 -20.44 5.99 6.51
N GLN A 661 -21.59 6.39 5.93
CA GLN A 661 -21.61 7.01 4.60
C GLN A 661 -21.03 8.43 4.61
N CYS A 662 -21.43 9.28 5.56
CA CYS A 662 -20.81 10.61 5.71
C CYS A 662 -19.29 10.47 5.93
N ASP A 663 -18.88 9.46 6.68
CA ASP A 663 -17.48 9.19 6.98
C ASP A 663 -16.68 8.76 5.74
N ALA A 664 -17.25 7.89 4.91
CA ALA A 664 -16.66 7.49 3.63
C ALA A 664 -16.50 8.68 2.64
N ASP A 665 -17.40 9.67 2.66
CA ASP A 665 -17.28 10.87 1.83
C ASP A 665 -16.14 11.78 2.30
N VAL A 666 -15.96 11.98 3.61
CA VAL A 666 -14.84 12.74 4.19
C VAL A 666 -13.50 12.06 3.86
N TYR A 667 -13.43 10.73 3.98
CA TYR A 667 -12.24 9.97 3.58
C TYR A 667 -11.93 10.15 2.08
N SER A 668 -12.94 10.02 1.22
CA SER A 668 -12.81 10.16 -0.24
C SER A 668 -12.30 11.55 -0.63
N LEU A 669 -12.86 12.60 0.00
CA LEU A 669 -12.38 13.99 -0.12
C LEU A 669 -10.91 14.12 0.31
N GLY A 670 -10.51 13.49 1.41
CA GLY A 670 -9.11 13.52 1.88
C GLY A 670 -8.12 13.00 0.84
N VAL A 671 -8.49 11.95 0.08
CA VAL A 671 -7.67 11.43 -1.02
C VAL A 671 -7.63 12.40 -2.21
N VAL A 672 -8.72 13.12 -2.50
CA VAL A 672 -8.74 14.18 -3.53
C VAL A 672 -7.86 15.36 -3.12
N LEU A 673 -7.93 15.84 -1.87
CA LEU A 673 -7.06 16.91 -1.35
C LEU A 673 -5.57 16.52 -1.48
N LEU A 674 -5.23 15.26 -1.20
CA LEU A 674 -3.88 14.73 -1.36
C LEU A 674 -3.42 14.73 -2.81
N ARG A 675 -4.24 14.35 -3.80
CA ARG A 675 -3.86 14.47 -5.23
C ARG A 675 -3.68 15.93 -5.64
N LEU A 676 -4.62 16.81 -5.26
CA LEU A 676 -4.55 18.25 -5.59
C LEU A 676 -3.26 18.91 -5.06
N ALA A 677 -2.84 18.57 -3.85
CA ALA A 677 -1.64 19.11 -3.20
C ALA A 677 -0.31 18.52 -3.72
N THR A 678 -0.31 17.29 -4.25
CA THR A 678 0.93 16.55 -4.60
C THR A 678 1.12 16.29 -6.09
N GLY A 679 0.06 16.42 -6.90
CA GLY A 679 0.06 16.02 -8.33
C GLY A 679 0.12 14.50 -8.55
N MET A 680 0.34 13.69 -7.51
CA MET A 680 0.59 12.25 -7.62
C MET A 680 -0.71 11.44 -7.73
N PRO A 681 -0.67 10.22 -8.30
CA PRO A 681 -1.72 9.20 -8.13
C PRO A 681 -2.08 8.94 -6.66
N ALA A 682 -3.35 8.63 -6.40
CA ALA A 682 -3.97 8.57 -5.06
C ALA A 682 -3.17 7.80 -3.98
N PHE A 683 -2.68 6.61 -4.32
CA PHE A 683 -1.90 5.78 -3.39
C PHE A 683 -0.54 6.41 -3.03
N LEU A 684 0.16 6.96 -4.03
CA LEU A 684 1.46 7.61 -3.87
C LEU A 684 1.31 8.90 -3.06
N ALA A 685 0.30 9.72 -3.37
CA ALA A 685 -0.02 10.95 -2.64
C ALA A 685 -0.21 10.69 -1.14
N ARG A 686 -1.06 9.70 -0.77
CA ARG A 686 -1.30 9.34 0.64
C ARG A 686 -0.08 8.70 1.32
N LYS A 687 0.77 8.00 0.57
CA LYS A 687 2.03 7.44 1.12
C LYS A 687 3.05 8.55 1.39
N ALA A 688 3.40 9.34 0.38
CA ALA A 688 4.42 10.38 0.45
C ALA A 688 4.06 11.45 1.49
N ALA A 689 2.78 11.86 1.56
CA ALA A 689 2.31 12.78 2.60
C ALA A 689 2.47 12.18 4.01
N ARG A 690 2.16 10.88 4.21
CA ARG A 690 2.35 10.23 5.52
C ARG A 690 3.82 10.17 5.92
N GLU A 691 4.73 9.92 4.97
CA GLU A 691 6.17 9.90 5.23
C GLU A 691 6.70 11.30 5.56
N ALA A 692 6.24 12.35 4.88
CA ALA A 692 6.58 13.73 5.22
C ALA A 692 5.94 14.22 6.54
N ALA A 693 4.76 13.73 6.90
CA ALA A 693 4.15 13.97 8.21
C ALA A 693 4.93 13.29 9.35
N GLY A 694 5.52 12.12 9.09
CA GLY A 694 6.42 11.42 10.01
C GLY A 694 7.88 11.88 9.99
N GLY A 695 8.21 12.94 9.23
CA GLY A 695 9.58 13.48 9.13
C GLY A 695 10.55 12.67 8.26
N GLY A 696 10.09 11.62 7.58
CA GLY A 696 10.91 10.76 6.72
C GLY A 696 11.14 11.29 5.30
N ARG A 697 10.55 12.44 4.93
CA ARG A 697 10.76 13.17 3.67
C ARG A 697 10.46 14.66 3.89
N ALA A 698 11.06 15.57 3.13
CA ALA A 698 10.70 16.99 3.24
C ALA A 698 9.41 17.30 2.46
N TRP A 699 8.56 18.18 2.99
CA TRP A 699 7.29 18.54 2.34
C TRP A 699 7.46 19.14 0.93
N ARG A 700 8.59 19.80 0.66
CA ARG A 700 8.99 20.30 -0.68
C ARG A 700 9.20 19.21 -1.75
N GLU A 701 9.34 17.94 -1.35
CA GLU A 701 9.54 16.76 -2.21
C GLU A 701 8.26 15.91 -2.33
N VAL A 702 7.13 16.46 -1.89
CA VAL A 702 5.82 15.82 -1.83
C VAL A 702 4.74 16.73 -2.37
N VAL A 703 4.78 18.01 -1.99
CA VAL A 703 3.94 19.08 -2.55
C VAL A 703 4.33 19.35 -4.00
N ASP A 704 3.34 19.47 -4.88
CA ASP A 704 3.50 19.85 -6.28
C ASP A 704 4.08 21.27 -6.38
N ALA A 705 5.08 21.46 -7.24
CA ALA A 705 5.80 22.72 -7.42
C ALA A 705 4.92 23.93 -7.78
N CYS A 706 3.67 23.72 -8.24
CA CYS A 706 2.73 24.83 -8.44
C CYS A 706 2.26 25.48 -7.12
N TRP A 707 2.40 24.82 -5.96
CA TRP A 707 1.95 25.33 -4.66
C TRP A 707 3.06 26.04 -3.88
N PRO A 708 2.74 27.13 -3.15
CA PRO A 708 3.55 27.59 -2.04
C PRO A 708 3.71 26.47 -1.01
N ALA A 709 4.96 26.17 -0.60
CA ALA A 709 5.28 24.98 0.19
C ALA A 709 4.48 24.87 1.51
N GLU A 710 4.16 26.00 2.15
CA GLU A 710 3.33 26.03 3.35
C GLU A 710 1.85 25.71 3.04
N ARG A 711 1.25 26.34 2.02
CA ARG A 711 -0.15 26.09 1.63
C ARG A 711 -0.36 24.66 1.12
N GLY A 712 0.55 24.14 0.30
CA GLY A 712 0.50 22.74 -0.14
C GLY A 712 0.64 21.75 1.03
N ARG A 713 1.49 22.06 2.03
CA ARG A 713 1.62 21.29 3.26
C ARG A 713 0.35 21.35 4.12
N GLU A 714 -0.27 22.51 4.29
CA GLU A 714 -1.55 22.66 5.00
C GLU A 714 -2.65 21.78 4.37
N VAL A 715 -2.84 21.87 3.06
CA VAL A 715 -3.86 21.09 2.33
C VAL A 715 -3.55 19.58 2.35
N ALA A 716 -2.28 19.18 2.26
CA ALA A 716 -1.91 17.77 2.37
C ALA A 716 -2.06 17.22 3.80
N LEU A 717 -1.73 17.99 4.84
CA LEU A 717 -1.98 17.62 6.23
C LEU A 717 -3.49 17.53 6.54
N LEU A 718 -4.29 18.43 5.99
CA LEU A 718 -5.75 18.38 6.04
C LEU A 718 -6.28 17.10 5.37
N GLY A 719 -5.81 16.78 4.17
CA GLY A 719 -6.16 15.54 3.46
C GLY A 719 -5.79 14.28 4.25
N LEU A 720 -4.61 14.24 4.88
CA LEU A 720 -4.23 13.14 5.79
C LEU A 720 -5.18 13.00 6.99
N ARG A 721 -5.64 14.11 7.57
CA ARG A 721 -6.58 14.10 8.71
C ARG A 721 -7.94 13.54 8.29
N CYS A 722 -8.48 13.99 7.15
CA CYS A 722 -9.69 13.44 6.55
C CYS A 722 -9.56 11.93 6.26
N CYS A 723 -8.38 11.46 5.82
CA CYS A 723 -8.08 10.04 5.62
C CYS A 723 -7.71 9.25 6.90
N ALA A 724 -7.87 9.81 8.11
CA ALA A 724 -7.43 9.19 9.36
C ALA A 724 -8.37 9.38 10.56
N ARG A 725 -9.24 10.39 10.53
CA ARG A 725 -10.26 10.67 11.56
C ARG A 725 -11.51 11.11 10.84
N SER A 726 -12.58 10.32 10.88
CA SER A 726 -13.86 10.85 10.40
C SER A 726 -14.62 11.56 11.49
N ARG A 727 -15.00 12.80 11.20
CA ARG A 727 -16.03 13.59 11.89
C ARG A 727 -16.53 14.66 10.93
N ARG A 728 -17.82 15.00 11.04
CA ARG A 728 -18.44 16.18 10.39
C ARG A 728 -17.71 17.49 10.72
N GLU A 729 -17.08 17.57 11.89
CA GLU A 729 -16.20 18.69 12.31
C GLU A 729 -15.08 18.99 11.31
N LEU A 730 -14.49 17.97 10.67
CA LEU A 730 -13.37 18.16 9.74
C LEU A 730 -13.79 18.84 8.43
N LEU A 731 -15.08 18.79 8.01
CA LEU A 731 -15.51 19.45 6.78
C LEU A 731 -15.62 20.98 6.96
N GLU A 732 -16.12 21.43 8.10
CA GLU A 732 -16.18 22.86 8.43
C GLU A 732 -14.77 23.44 8.63
N GLU A 733 -13.89 22.67 9.29
CA GLU A 733 -12.46 23.03 9.41
C GLU A 733 -11.77 23.03 8.03
N ALA A 734 -12.02 22.02 7.19
CA ALA A 734 -11.47 21.96 5.83
C ALA A 734 -11.92 23.14 4.98
N ARG A 735 -13.21 23.51 5.03
CA ARG A 735 -13.71 24.70 4.35
C ARG A 735 -13.01 25.94 4.87
N GLY A 736 -12.93 26.15 6.18
CA GLY A 736 -12.28 27.33 6.78
C GLY A 736 -10.79 27.47 6.42
N VAL A 737 -10.04 26.36 6.38
CA VAL A 737 -8.62 26.37 5.96
C VAL A 737 -8.48 26.73 4.48
N LEU A 738 -9.32 26.15 3.61
CA LEU A 738 -9.29 26.43 2.16
C LEU A 738 -9.78 27.86 1.84
N GLU A 739 -10.78 28.34 2.59
CA GLU A 739 -11.30 29.72 2.53
C GLU A 739 -10.22 30.72 2.95
N ALA A 740 -9.52 30.46 4.06
CA ALA A 740 -8.37 31.26 4.48
C ALA A 740 -7.21 31.22 3.46
N ALA A 741 -6.95 30.07 2.82
CA ALA A 741 -5.92 29.96 1.78
C ALA A 741 -6.29 30.71 0.49
N LEU A 742 -7.59 30.85 0.18
CA LEU A 742 -8.09 31.69 -0.92
C LEU A 742 -8.02 33.19 -0.56
N MET A 743 -8.48 33.56 0.64
CA MET A 743 -8.56 34.95 1.14
C MET A 743 -7.23 35.55 1.60
N SER A 744 -6.18 34.73 1.79
CA SER A 744 -4.85 35.20 2.20
C SER A 744 -4.10 35.87 1.03
N SER A 745 -4.50 37.10 0.71
CA SER A 745 -3.81 38.01 -0.20
C SER A 745 -2.86 38.95 0.55
N ALA A 746 -1.61 38.52 0.64
CA ALA A 746 -0.47 39.42 0.87
C ALA A 746 0.61 39.07 -0.16
N PRO A 747 0.51 39.59 -1.41
CA PRO A 747 1.54 39.34 -2.41
C PRO A 747 2.86 39.98 -1.97
N PRO A 748 4.02 39.32 -2.14
CA PRO A 748 5.29 40.01 -2.06
C PRO A 748 5.33 41.07 -3.16
N SER A 749 5.79 42.28 -2.81
CA SER A 749 5.81 43.42 -3.73
C SER A 749 6.57 43.09 -5.03
N SER A 750 6.06 43.60 -6.18
CA SER A 750 6.64 43.56 -7.55
C SER A 750 6.03 42.63 -8.61
N VAL A 751 4.80 42.10 -8.43
CA VAL A 751 3.93 41.77 -9.58
C VAL A 751 2.54 42.40 -9.37
N SER A 752 1.96 42.97 -10.42
CA SER A 752 0.66 43.67 -10.38
C SER A 752 -0.52 42.69 -10.42
N GLU A 753 -1.47 42.87 -9.50
CA GLU A 753 -2.78 42.18 -9.49
C GLU A 753 -3.60 42.51 -10.76
N PRO A 754 -4.54 41.63 -11.19
CA PRO A 754 -5.50 41.93 -12.26
C PRO A 754 -6.51 42.99 -11.80
N ASP A 755 -6.80 43.96 -12.66
CA ASP A 755 -7.49 45.20 -12.31
C ASP A 755 -9.02 45.07 -12.46
N ASP A 756 -9.69 44.54 -11.44
CA ASP A 756 -11.13 44.17 -11.40
C ASP A 756 -12.11 45.38 -11.48
N GLY A 757 -11.59 46.59 -11.69
CA GLY A 757 -12.35 47.81 -11.99
C GLY A 757 -12.34 48.22 -13.48
N ALA A 758 -11.68 47.46 -14.36
CA ALA A 758 -11.44 47.85 -15.75
C ALA A 758 -12.70 47.86 -16.64
N PRO A 759 -12.99 48.97 -17.36
CA PRO A 759 -13.94 48.96 -18.47
C PRO A 759 -13.54 47.91 -19.51
N SER A 760 -14.47 47.06 -19.94
CA SER A 760 -14.19 45.86 -20.73
C SER A 760 -13.50 46.10 -22.08
N TYR A 761 -13.55 47.32 -22.63
CA TYR A 761 -12.83 47.71 -23.84
C TYR A 761 -11.32 47.97 -23.63
N LEU A 762 -10.85 48.04 -22.37
CA LEU A 762 -9.43 48.07 -22.01
C LEU A 762 -8.84 46.67 -21.81
N VAL A 763 -9.69 45.63 -21.72
CA VAL A 763 -9.34 44.28 -21.31
C VAL A 763 -9.09 43.39 -22.53
N CYS A 764 -7.97 42.65 -22.51
CA CYS A 764 -7.58 41.74 -23.57
C CYS A 764 -8.62 40.60 -23.72
N PRO A 765 -9.19 40.37 -24.91
CA PRO A 765 -10.14 39.29 -25.10
C PRO A 765 -9.57 37.87 -24.91
N ILE A 766 -8.25 37.70 -25.04
CA ILE A 766 -7.56 36.41 -24.81
C ILE A 766 -7.23 36.25 -23.32
N LEU A 767 -6.41 37.15 -22.77
CA LEU A 767 -5.86 37.02 -21.41
C LEU A 767 -6.86 37.38 -20.29
N LYS A 768 -7.90 38.17 -20.59
CA LYS A 768 -8.83 38.78 -19.62
C LYS A 768 -8.19 39.77 -18.63
N GLU A 769 -6.95 40.19 -18.86
CA GLU A 769 -6.26 41.29 -18.15
C GLU A 769 -6.31 42.62 -18.94
N VAL A 770 -6.06 43.76 -18.28
CA VAL A 770 -5.91 45.07 -18.94
C VAL A 770 -4.69 45.07 -19.86
N MET A 771 -4.86 45.54 -21.10
CA MET A 771 -3.79 45.50 -22.12
C MET A 771 -2.64 46.47 -21.82
N ARG A 772 -1.40 45.99 -21.94
CA ARG A 772 -0.15 46.71 -21.75
C ARG A 772 0.41 47.16 -23.10
N ASP A 773 0.48 46.24 -24.06
CA ASP A 773 0.77 46.51 -25.48
C ASP A 773 -0.44 46.10 -26.35
N PRO A 774 -1.48 46.95 -26.45
CA PRO A 774 -2.65 46.66 -27.27
C PRO A 774 -2.29 46.71 -28.78
N GLN A 775 -2.59 45.63 -29.49
CA GLN A 775 -2.36 45.39 -30.91
C GLN A 775 -3.66 45.05 -31.64
N ILE A 776 -3.92 45.70 -32.77
CA ILE A 776 -5.06 45.40 -33.66
C ILE A 776 -4.67 44.27 -34.62
N ALA A 777 -5.51 43.25 -34.72
CA ALA A 777 -5.40 42.20 -35.74
C ALA A 777 -6.21 42.55 -37.01
N GLY A 778 -6.07 41.75 -38.07
CA GLY A 778 -6.71 42.00 -39.36
C GLY A 778 -8.25 41.99 -39.38
N ASP A 779 -8.90 41.60 -38.28
CA ASP A 779 -10.35 41.69 -38.04
C ASP A 779 -10.81 43.03 -37.42
N GLY A 780 -9.86 43.90 -37.02
CA GLY A 780 -10.13 45.15 -36.32
C GLY A 780 -10.27 45.03 -34.80
N PHE A 781 -10.24 43.80 -34.23
CA PHE A 781 -10.23 43.61 -32.78
C PHE A 781 -8.84 43.87 -32.21
N THR A 782 -8.79 44.36 -30.96
CA THR A 782 -7.54 44.66 -30.25
C THR A 782 -7.29 43.63 -29.15
N TYR A 783 -6.03 43.19 -29.04
CA TYR A 783 -5.55 42.13 -28.17
C TYR A 783 -4.22 42.55 -27.50
N GLU A 784 -3.74 41.79 -26.52
CA GLU A 784 -2.38 41.98 -25.97
C GLU A 784 -1.37 41.41 -26.96
N ALA A 785 -0.29 42.14 -27.25
CA ALA A 785 0.71 41.78 -28.27
C ALA A 785 1.18 40.33 -28.16
N GLU A 786 1.70 39.94 -26.99
CA GLU A 786 2.25 38.60 -26.75
C GLU A 786 1.21 37.49 -26.96
N ALA A 787 -0.06 37.75 -26.60
CA ALA A 787 -1.14 36.78 -26.68
C ALA A 787 -1.66 36.57 -28.11
N ILE A 788 -1.78 37.64 -28.91
CA ILE A 788 -2.18 37.51 -30.32
C ILE A 788 -1.02 37.01 -31.18
N GLU A 789 0.23 37.37 -30.87
CA GLU A 789 1.40 36.78 -31.51
C GLU A 789 1.50 35.28 -31.24
N GLU A 790 1.32 34.82 -30.01
CA GLU A 790 1.37 33.39 -29.70
C GLU A 790 0.22 32.62 -30.35
N TRP A 791 -0.98 33.20 -30.41
CA TRP A 791 -2.10 32.64 -31.16
C TRP A 791 -1.74 32.40 -32.63
N LEU A 792 -1.16 33.40 -33.30
CA LEU A 792 -0.70 33.29 -34.70
C LEU A 792 0.49 32.32 -34.84
N ARG A 793 1.42 32.32 -33.88
CA ARG A 793 2.60 31.44 -33.82
C ARG A 793 2.21 29.96 -33.68
N SER A 794 1.09 29.68 -33.01
CA SER A 794 0.49 28.33 -32.91
C SER A 794 -0.13 27.78 -34.21
N GLY A 795 0.07 28.46 -35.35
CA GLY A 795 -0.39 28.04 -36.67
C GLY A 795 -1.86 28.40 -36.98
N ARG A 796 -2.50 29.21 -36.13
CA ARG A 796 -3.89 29.64 -36.32
C ARG A 796 -3.94 30.92 -37.15
N ASP A 797 -4.80 30.95 -38.16
CA ASP A 797 -5.07 32.16 -38.96
C ASP A 797 -6.48 32.72 -38.77
N THR A 798 -7.17 32.33 -37.69
CA THR A 798 -8.50 32.82 -37.30
C THR A 798 -8.45 33.87 -36.20
N SER A 799 -9.51 34.68 -36.12
CA SER A 799 -9.79 35.68 -35.09
C SER A 799 -10.08 35.00 -33.74
N PRO A 800 -9.35 35.32 -32.66
CA PRO A 800 -9.68 34.80 -31.32
C PRO A 800 -11.06 35.21 -30.80
N MET A 801 -11.64 36.32 -31.30
CA MET A 801 -12.96 36.81 -30.90
C MET A 801 -14.13 36.23 -31.70
N THR A 802 -13.93 35.95 -32.99
CA THR A 802 -15.03 35.55 -33.90
C THR A 802 -14.86 34.16 -34.51
N ASN A 803 -13.68 33.55 -34.36
CA ASN A 803 -13.23 32.33 -35.03
C ASN A 803 -13.28 32.36 -36.57
N LEU A 804 -13.46 33.54 -37.18
CA LEU A 804 -13.40 33.75 -38.62
C LEU A 804 -11.95 33.94 -39.08
N LYS A 805 -11.61 33.53 -40.30
CA LYS A 805 -10.27 33.69 -40.88
C LYS A 805 -9.87 35.18 -40.96
N LEU A 806 -8.68 35.52 -40.47
CA LEU A 806 -8.15 36.88 -40.47
C LEU A 806 -7.79 37.33 -41.90
N PRO A 807 -8.23 38.53 -42.35
CA PRO A 807 -7.83 39.10 -43.64
C PRO A 807 -6.31 39.29 -43.79
N THR A 808 -5.60 39.60 -42.70
CA THR A 808 -4.14 39.57 -42.64
C THR A 808 -3.67 39.15 -41.24
N THR A 809 -2.51 38.51 -41.16
CA THR A 809 -1.81 38.18 -39.91
C THR A 809 -0.86 39.30 -39.43
N LYS A 810 -0.89 40.49 -40.06
CA LYS A 810 -0.10 41.64 -39.62
C LYS A 810 -0.82 42.37 -38.50
N LEU A 811 -0.10 42.62 -37.41
CA LEU A 811 -0.58 43.37 -36.25
C LEU A 811 -0.26 44.86 -36.40
N ILE A 812 -1.12 45.73 -35.84
CA ILE A 812 -0.97 47.18 -35.88
C ILE A 812 -1.07 47.75 -34.45
N PRO A 813 -0.05 48.44 -33.92
CA PRO A 813 -0.07 48.96 -32.55
C PRO A 813 -1.20 49.96 -32.30
N ASN A 814 -2.06 49.68 -31.33
CA ASN A 814 -3.18 50.54 -30.95
C ASN A 814 -2.72 51.61 -29.94
N HIS A 815 -1.94 52.58 -30.42
CA HIS A 815 -1.42 53.67 -29.60
C HIS A 815 -2.53 54.51 -28.93
N ALA A 816 -3.72 54.60 -29.54
CA ALA A 816 -4.87 55.31 -28.97
C ALA A 816 -5.42 54.59 -27.73
N LEU A 817 -5.64 53.27 -27.81
CA LEU A 817 -6.10 52.49 -26.65
C LEU A 817 -5.04 52.46 -25.55
N ARG A 818 -3.75 52.33 -25.91
CA ARG A 818 -2.65 52.40 -24.93
C ARG A 818 -2.64 53.73 -24.17
N ALA A 819 -2.88 54.84 -24.86
CA ALA A 819 -3.00 56.15 -24.23
C ALA A 819 -4.23 56.25 -23.31
N ALA A 820 -5.36 55.64 -23.67
CA ALA A 820 -6.55 55.57 -22.82
C ALA A 820 -6.30 54.75 -21.53
N ILE A 821 -5.63 53.60 -21.63
CA ILE A 821 -5.25 52.77 -20.48
C ILE A 821 -4.31 53.53 -19.54
N HIS A 822 -3.31 54.25 -20.08
CA HIS A 822 -2.44 55.13 -19.30
C HIS A 822 -3.16 56.31 -18.64
N GLN A 823 -4.25 56.84 -19.22
CA GLN A 823 -5.07 57.87 -18.58
C GLN A 823 -5.95 57.28 -17.48
N TRP A 824 -6.50 56.08 -17.69
CA TRP A 824 -7.35 55.38 -16.73
C TRP A 824 -6.60 55.00 -15.45
N HIS A 825 -5.41 54.40 -15.54
CA HIS A 825 -4.56 54.16 -14.35
C HIS A 825 -4.20 55.46 -13.61
N LYS A 826 -4.00 56.58 -14.31
CA LYS A 826 -3.75 57.90 -13.68
C LYS A 826 -4.98 58.48 -12.97
N ALA A 827 -6.19 58.05 -13.30
CA ALA A 827 -7.41 58.44 -12.60
C ALA A 827 -7.63 57.63 -11.31
N LEU A 828 -7.07 56.42 -11.22
CA LEU A 828 -7.15 55.55 -10.04
C LEU A 828 -6.17 55.91 -8.92
N THR A 829 -5.06 56.58 -9.24
CA THR A 829 -4.10 57.07 -8.22
C THR A 829 -4.62 58.33 -7.51
N PRO A 830 -4.90 58.31 -6.20
CA PRO A 830 -5.42 59.48 -5.49
C PRO A 830 -4.37 60.59 -5.39
N ARG A 831 -4.80 61.84 -5.62
CA ARG A 831 -3.94 63.02 -5.42
C ARG A 831 -3.69 63.25 -3.94
N THR A 832 -2.43 63.12 -3.52
CA THR A 832 -1.96 63.57 -2.21
C THR A 832 -1.88 65.10 -2.18
N GLU A 833 -2.97 65.76 -1.80
CA GLU A 833 -2.94 67.21 -1.54
C GLU A 833 -2.10 67.50 -0.29
N THR A 834 -0.90 68.06 -0.50
CA THR A 834 -0.03 68.54 0.56
C THR A 834 -0.64 69.77 1.22
N ARG A 835 -1.27 69.58 2.39
CA ARG A 835 -1.71 70.68 3.25
C ARG A 835 -0.54 71.12 4.13
N TYR A 836 -0.04 72.33 3.86
CA TYR A 836 0.78 73.09 4.81
C TYR A 836 -0.13 73.80 5.83
N GLU A 837 0.44 74.06 7.02
CA GLU A 837 -0.15 74.76 8.18
C GLU A 837 -1.29 74.01 8.92
#